data_AF-A0A8H6MLC5-F1
#
_entry.id   AF-A0A8H6MLC5-F1
#
_cell.length_a   1.000
_cell.length_b   1.000
_cell.length_c   1.000
_cell.angle_alpha   90.00
_cell.angle_beta   90.00
_cell.angle_gamma   90.00
#
_symmetry.space_group_name_H-M   'P 1'
#
loop_
_entity.id
_entity.type
_entity.pdbx_description
1 polymer ?
#
loop_
_entity_poly.entity_id
_entity_poly.type
_entity_poly.pdbx_seq_one_letter_code
_entity_poly.pdbx_strand_id
1 'polypeptide(L)'
;MSWRDRKEGYVPQGIDEVSPSYKHPHLVMVPDSHALPLDLVTQFVLVYMQGRLFSGKQPAQPRPTDPDERSLFCRPYREWAPAPYNTPTISADSGINRAMIAIAGMDDIFTIVTTTSTECDRDLHHLKTRLLSGLPPMSLTRWRQKRLHEPQNIARACQHLSATIDAFEYLQLPHNQSRMRKACNGVWDASADFQRAFNAYRAEKGSGEILATALWEEFLDDYFSTVVSRAHAWVTARVGELREAQLVRLGNTTAVPGGATMLTPVTSTQMEILDRVHDLAEITNNADTKIMLPLVGYTVQTLTSKIPDIRSDWNGYDGSRPMTRFPLGMRLRARIHALRSKWLSHRAIFARRDRVEAEGRWLRDTSDPEELVEIVREQVAAYDQTRAELRAGTSAAAPLRDEPWIESIRAAMEMSEGRRFRVWGFVGYRVHYGHSDEEWKAFLEAFKRDVTNWGEGVDGAAWAKPLCKVRWLDGRNLGIAEGDIEAAKRHYATYRLSSECDHLLTTASFLAADKPSIDSYLDPVKEDDQPLIPAGDMGSFILTARAHIDDIEDANDARAGRGPQPRRRPVPAGASDGTLRVLGSVLFDDFWPLQHRNSLSVETLARLAEIHPRQVYVGSTVPAERDVWRVAGTWAFTMLNGFEKWRTRSGGRH
;
A
#
# COMPACT_ATOMS: atom_id res chain seq x y z
N MET A 1 -30.82 26.69 -27.65
CA MET A 1 -30.25 27.37 -28.83
C MET A 1 -29.03 28.17 -28.40
N SER A 2 -27.98 28.13 -29.23
CA SER A 2 -26.75 28.93 -29.24
C SER A 2 -25.58 28.56 -28.30
N TRP A 3 -24.61 27.88 -28.92
CA TRP A 3 -23.14 28.06 -28.90
C TRP A 3 -22.47 28.51 -27.59
N ARG A 4 -21.73 27.57 -26.96
CA ARG A 4 -20.51 27.87 -26.21
C ARG A 4 -19.36 27.06 -26.76
N ASP A 5 -18.26 27.78 -26.93
CA ASP A 5 -16.99 27.36 -27.50
C ASP A 5 -16.45 26.08 -26.86
N ARG A 6 -16.01 25.17 -27.72
CA ARG A 6 -15.49 23.84 -27.37
C ARG A 6 -13.97 23.94 -27.23
N LYS A 7 -13.50 24.71 -26.27
CA LYS A 7 -12.10 24.71 -25.81
C LYS A 7 -12.10 24.84 -24.28
N GLU A 8 -11.35 23.93 -23.65
CA GLU A 8 -11.10 23.81 -22.21
C GLU A 8 -12.21 23.16 -21.39
N GLY A 9 -12.09 21.83 -21.30
CA GLY A 9 -12.89 20.93 -20.47
C GLY A 9 -12.43 19.51 -20.73
N TYR A 10 -11.34 19.10 -20.07
CA TYR A 10 -10.82 17.73 -20.15
C TYR A 10 -11.77 16.80 -19.38
N VAL A 11 -12.77 16.28 -20.07
CA VAL A 11 -13.50 15.08 -19.66
C VAL A 11 -13.25 14.04 -20.74
N PRO A 12 -12.44 12.99 -20.48
CA PRO A 12 -12.24 11.93 -21.46
C PRO A 12 -13.54 11.15 -21.64
N GLN A 13 -14.19 11.37 -22.79
CA GLN A 13 -15.17 10.43 -23.32
C GLN A 13 -14.44 9.14 -23.71
N GLY A 14 -14.94 8.00 -23.21
CA GLY A 14 -14.74 6.66 -23.79
C GLY A 14 -13.30 6.18 -23.93
N ILE A 15 -12.84 5.34 -22.99
CA ILE A 15 -11.65 4.50 -23.20
C ILE A 15 -12.13 3.04 -23.20
N ASP A 16 -12.70 2.65 -24.34
CA ASP A 16 -12.63 1.30 -24.86
C ASP A 16 -11.32 1.19 -25.64
N GLU A 17 -10.55 0.13 -25.38
CA GLU A 17 -9.09 0.02 -25.55
C GLU A 17 -8.32 0.75 -24.44
N VAL A 18 -7.58 0.02 -23.60
CA VAL A 18 -6.37 0.61 -23.01
C VAL A 18 -5.56 1.02 -24.23
N SER A 19 -5.55 2.33 -24.51
CA SER A 19 -4.86 2.87 -25.66
C SER A 19 -3.48 2.20 -25.73
N PRO A 20 -3.13 1.47 -26.80
CA PRO A 20 -1.76 0.99 -26.99
C PRO A 20 -0.78 2.19 -27.11
N SER A 21 -1.30 3.41 -27.10
CA SER A 21 -0.62 4.70 -27.00
C SER A 21 -1.02 5.52 -25.76
N TYR A 22 -1.35 4.90 -24.62
CA TYR A 22 -1.29 5.58 -23.31
C TYR A 22 0.17 5.91 -23.01
N LYS A 23 0.66 7.00 -23.61
CA LYS A 23 1.96 7.60 -23.33
C LYS A 23 1.69 8.83 -22.50
N HIS A 24 1.57 8.66 -21.17
CA HIS A 24 1.99 9.77 -20.32
C HIS A 24 3.48 9.96 -20.63
N PRO A 25 3.99 11.18 -20.85
CA PRO A 25 5.43 11.43 -21.04
C PRO A 25 6.29 11.05 -19.80
N HIS A 26 5.70 10.38 -18.81
CA HIS A 26 6.20 10.12 -17.46
C HIS A 26 5.98 8.67 -16.97
N LEU A 27 5.48 7.75 -17.82
CA LEU A 27 5.29 6.35 -17.44
C LEU A 27 6.64 5.64 -17.40
N VAL A 28 7.00 5.13 -16.23
CA VAL A 28 8.13 4.20 -16.10
C VAL A 28 7.52 2.82 -16.01
N MET A 29 7.49 2.10 -17.14
CA MET A 29 6.98 0.74 -17.17
C MET A 29 7.94 -0.19 -16.43
N VAL A 30 7.39 -1.00 -15.53
CA VAL A 30 8.12 -2.06 -14.83
C VAL A 30 7.43 -3.41 -15.04
N PRO A 31 8.18 -4.52 -15.11
CA PRO A 31 7.58 -5.84 -15.15
C PRO A 31 6.72 -6.08 -13.91
N ASP A 32 5.48 -6.48 -14.12
CA ASP A 32 4.56 -6.92 -13.07
C ASP A 32 4.48 -8.44 -13.03
N SER A 33 5.60 -9.07 -12.64
CA SER A 33 5.75 -10.53 -12.66
C SER A 33 4.72 -11.24 -11.78
N HIS A 34 4.26 -10.61 -10.70
CA HIS A 34 3.35 -11.22 -9.73
C HIS A 34 2.06 -10.41 -9.57
N ALA A 35 0.93 -11.06 -9.90
CA ALA A 35 -0.40 -10.46 -9.71
C ALA A 35 -0.76 -10.32 -8.22
N LEU A 36 -0.22 -11.20 -7.38
CA LEU A 36 -0.37 -11.24 -5.93
C LEU A 36 1.00 -11.29 -5.25
N PRO A 37 1.13 -10.82 -4.01
CA PRO A 37 2.37 -10.92 -3.26
C PRO A 37 2.79 -12.38 -3.04
N LEU A 38 4.07 -12.69 -3.20
CA LEU A 38 4.61 -14.03 -2.90
C LEU A 38 4.52 -14.37 -1.40
N ASP A 39 4.57 -13.36 -0.53
CA ASP A 39 4.41 -13.53 0.92
C ASP A 39 2.99 -13.99 1.30
N LEU A 40 2.02 -13.99 0.38
CA LEU A 40 0.65 -14.48 0.63
C LEU A 40 0.65 -15.95 1.06
N VAL A 41 1.44 -16.80 0.39
CA VAL A 41 1.56 -18.22 0.76
C VAL A 41 2.29 -18.36 2.09
N THR A 42 3.32 -17.55 2.33
CA THR A 42 4.03 -17.56 3.62
C THR A 42 3.06 -17.23 4.76
N GLN A 43 2.22 -16.20 4.60
CA GLN A 43 1.21 -15.85 5.58
C GLN A 43 0.20 -16.97 5.83
N PHE A 44 -0.31 -17.60 4.76
CA PHE A 44 -1.20 -18.75 4.89
C PHE A 44 -0.56 -19.88 5.71
N VAL A 45 0.72 -20.18 5.46
CA VAL A 45 1.47 -21.17 6.23
C VAL A 45 1.58 -20.77 7.70
N LEU A 46 1.81 -19.48 8.00
CA LEU A 46 1.80 -19.01 9.39
C LEU A 46 0.44 -19.23 10.04
N VAL A 47 -0.67 -18.92 9.35
CA VAL A 47 -2.04 -19.17 9.83
C VAL A 47 -2.25 -20.65 10.11
N TYR A 48 -1.83 -21.53 9.20
CA TYR A 48 -1.90 -22.98 9.34
C TYR A 48 -1.17 -23.48 10.58
N MET A 49 0.04 -22.97 10.85
CA MET A 49 0.87 -23.40 11.98
C MET A 49 0.30 -22.94 13.33
N GLN A 50 0.17 -21.63 13.55
CA GLN A 50 -0.42 -21.08 14.79
C GLN A 50 -0.88 -19.61 14.68
N GLY A 51 -0.81 -19.01 13.51
CA GLY A 51 -1.06 -17.59 13.29
C GLY A 51 -2.54 -17.20 13.32
N ARG A 52 -2.78 -15.90 13.13
CA ARG A 52 -4.11 -15.31 12.95
C ARG A 52 -4.36 -15.08 11.48
N LEU A 53 -5.63 -14.93 11.10
CA LEU A 53 -5.99 -14.45 9.76
C LEU A 53 -5.40 -13.05 9.51
N PHE A 54 -5.39 -12.61 8.26
CA PHE A 54 -4.79 -11.33 7.85
C PHE A 54 -5.37 -10.12 8.60
N SER A 55 -6.64 -10.18 9.00
CA SER A 55 -7.31 -9.19 9.85
C SER A 55 -6.98 -9.28 11.35
N GLY A 56 -6.16 -10.23 11.79
CA GLY A 56 -5.91 -10.52 13.21
C GLY A 56 -7.02 -11.34 13.89
N LYS A 57 -8.03 -11.81 13.15
CA LYS A 57 -9.04 -12.74 13.65
C LYS A 57 -8.46 -14.14 13.87
N GLN A 58 -9.06 -14.89 14.80
CA GLN A 58 -8.76 -16.31 14.93
C GLN A 58 -9.42 -17.07 13.78
N PRO A 59 -8.71 -18.01 13.13
CA PRO A 59 -9.32 -18.90 12.14
C PRO A 59 -10.45 -19.72 12.78
N ALA A 60 -11.57 -19.86 12.09
CA ALA A 60 -12.66 -20.74 12.47
C ALA A 60 -12.35 -22.20 12.12
N GLN A 61 -11.52 -22.43 11.11
CA GLN A 61 -11.15 -23.79 10.69
C GLN A 61 -10.19 -24.45 11.70
N PRO A 62 -10.35 -25.76 11.97
CA PRO A 62 -9.41 -26.52 12.79
C PRO A 62 -7.99 -26.51 12.21
N ARG A 63 -6.99 -26.61 13.08
CA ARG A 63 -5.56 -26.61 12.74
C ARG A 63 -4.81 -27.71 13.48
N PRO A 64 -3.62 -28.10 13.02
CA PRO A 64 -2.81 -29.09 13.72
C PRO A 64 -2.40 -28.58 15.11
N THR A 65 -2.71 -29.37 16.13
CA THR A 65 -2.32 -29.08 17.52
C THR A 65 -0.92 -29.60 17.83
N ASP A 66 -0.54 -30.74 17.23
CA ASP A 66 0.76 -31.37 17.37
C ASP A 66 1.86 -30.53 16.67
N PRO A 67 2.93 -30.12 17.39
CA PRO A 67 4.06 -29.39 16.81
C PRO A 67 4.69 -30.06 15.59
N ASP A 68 4.76 -31.40 15.56
CA ASP A 68 5.36 -32.12 14.43
C ASP A 68 4.51 -31.93 13.16
N GLU A 69 3.19 -31.97 13.30
CA GLU A 69 2.23 -31.80 12.21
C GLU A 69 2.27 -30.39 11.62
N ARG A 70 2.48 -29.36 12.44
CA ARG A 70 2.56 -27.95 11.98
C ARG A 70 3.64 -27.75 10.93
N SER A 71 4.75 -28.50 11.04
CA SER A 71 5.88 -28.40 10.12
C SER A 71 5.67 -29.12 8.78
N LEU A 72 4.71 -30.06 8.70
CA LEU A 72 4.61 -30.99 7.57
C LEU A 72 4.28 -30.30 6.24
N PHE A 73 3.56 -29.17 6.27
CA PHE A 73 3.30 -28.38 5.07
C PHE A 73 4.58 -27.88 4.38
N CYS A 74 5.63 -27.64 5.17
CA CYS A 74 6.94 -27.20 4.69
C CYS A 74 7.91 -28.35 4.39
N ARG A 75 7.61 -29.58 4.85
CA ARG A 75 8.51 -30.72 4.70
C ARG A 75 8.22 -31.50 3.42
N PRO A 76 9.25 -32.04 2.74
CA PRO A 76 9.05 -32.88 1.58
C PRO A 76 8.17 -34.10 1.87
N TYR A 77 7.20 -34.40 1.00
CA TYR A 77 6.24 -35.50 1.21
C TYR A 77 6.92 -36.86 1.46
N ARG A 78 8.04 -37.12 0.76
CA ARG A 78 8.83 -38.35 0.92
C ARG A 78 9.32 -38.62 2.34
N GLU A 79 9.39 -37.60 3.19
CA GLU A 79 9.90 -37.72 4.57
C GLU A 79 8.84 -38.16 5.58
N TRP A 80 7.55 -37.99 5.28
CA TRP A 80 6.49 -38.13 6.28
C TRP A 80 5.17 -38.70 5.75
N ALA A 81 4.85 -38.51 4.47
CA ALA A 81 3.56 -38.91 3.93
C ALA A 81 3.49 -40.45 3.79
N PRO A 82 2.32 -41.07 3.97
CA PRO A 82 2.12 -42.48 3.67
C PRO A 82 1.97 -42.71 2.15
N ALA A 83 2.05 -43.97 1.72
CA ALA A 83 1.76 -44.33 0.34
C ALA A 83 0.28 -44.01 0.00
N PRO A 84 -0.03 -43.57 -1.24
CA PRO A 84 0.85 -43.41 -2.40
C PRO A 84 1.55 -42.04 -2.48
N TYR A 85 1.47 -41.20 -1.45
CA TYR A 85 1.92 -39.80 -1.48
C TYR A 85 3.43 -39.61 -1.25
N ASN A 86 4.13 -40.67 -0.87
CA ASN A 86 5.56 -40.65 -0.51
C ASN A 86 6.53 -40.84 -1.68
N THR A 87 6.05 -40.90 -2.91
CA THR A 87 6.86 -41.16 -4.12
C THR A 87 7.01 -39.99 -5.09
N PRO A 88 7.04 -38.70 -4.66
CA PRO A 88 7.27 -37.62 -5.62
C PRO A 88 8.67 -37.74 -6.23
N THR A 89 8.77 -37.47 -7.53
CA THR A 89 10.04 -37.51 -8.27
C THR A 89 11.00 -36.39 -7.86
N ILE A 90 10.47 -35.26 -7.39
CA ILE A 90 11.24 -34.11 -6.93
C ILE A 90 11.50 -34.23 -5.43
N SER A 91 12.78 -34.24 -5.04
CA SER A 91 13.23 -34.42 -3.66
C SER A 91 12.75 -33.34 -2.69
N ALA A 92 12.51 -32.13 -3.19
CA ALA A 92 12.04 -30.99 -2.41
C ALA A 92 10.51 -30.81 -2.48
N ASP A 93 9.75 -31.75 -3.05
CA ASP A 93 8.32 -31.58 -3.26
C ASP A 93 7.53 -31.57 -1.94
N SER A 94 6.88 -30.44 -1.66
CA SER A 94 6.15 -30.15 -0.42
C SER A 94 4.92 -29.28 -0.71
N GLY A 95 3.99 -29.18 0.24
CA GLY A 95 2.79 -28.34 0.12
C GLY A 95 3.15 -26.87 -0.14
N ILE A 96 4.11 -26.33 0.62
CA ILE A 96 4.57 -24.95 0.44
C ILE A 96 5.22 -24.72 -0.92
N ASN A 97 6.04 -25.64 -1.42
CA ASN A 97 6.73 -25.44 -2.70
C ASN A 97 5.74 -25.46 -3.86
N ARG A 98 4.75 -26.35 -3.84
CA ARG A 98 3.67 -26.35 -4.83
C ARG A 98 2.85 -25.06 -4.78
N ALA A 99 2.49 -24.60 -3.58
CA ALA A 99 1.77 -23.33 -3.41
C ALA A 99 2.59 -22.10 -3.87
N MET A 100 3.89 -22.06 -3.58
CA MET A 100 4.79 -20.99 -4.00
C MET A 100 4.95 -20.94 -5.53
N ILE A 101 5.03 -22.10 -6.20
CA ILE A 101 5.06 -22.18 -7.67
C ILE A 101 3.74 -21.64 -8.26
N ALA A 102 2.61 -22.04 -7.68
CA ALA A 102 1.29 -21.58 -8.11
C ALA A 102 1.11 -20.06 -7.95
N ILE A 103 1.43 -19.49 -6.78
CA ILE A 103 1.25 -18.06 -6.53
C ILE A 103 2.18 -17.19 -7.40
N ALA A 104 3.37 -17.70 -7.71
CA ALA A 104 4.31 -17.04 -8.60
C ALA A 104 3.89 -17.07 -10.08
N GLY A 105 2.88 -17.89 -10.43
CA GLY A 105 2.47 -18.12 -11.82
C GLY A 105 3.50 -18.88 -12.64
N MET A 106 4.23 -19.81 -12.00
CA MET A 106 5.27 -20.63 -12.61
C MET A 106 4.84 -22.09 -12.84
N ASP A 107 3.54 -22.35 -12.86
CA ASP A 107 2.95 -23.68 -13.02
C ASP A 107 3.06 -24.23 -14.45
N ASP A 108 3.04 -23.35 -15.46
CA ASP A 108 3.28 -23.74 -16.85
C ASP A 108 3.99 -22.65 -17.68
N ILE A 109 4.56 -23.04 -18.83
CA ILE A 109 5.34 -22.16 -19.72
C ILE A 109 4.52 -20.99 -20.24
N PHE A 110 3.24 -21.18 -20.57
CA PHE A 110 2.38 -20.10 -21.05
C PHE A 110 2.11 -19.07 -19.96
N THR A 111 2.03 -19.51 -18.72
CA THR A 111 1.82 -18.66 -17.54
C THR A 111 3.08 -17.92 -17.21
N ILE A 112 4.25 -18.56 -17.32
CA ILE A 112 5.55 -17.88 -17.22
C ILE A 112 5.66 -16.78 -18.29
N VAL A 113 5.33 -17.07 -19.55
CA VAL A 113 5.40 -16.06 -20.63
C VAL A 113 4.42 -14.91 -20.41
N THR A 114 3.17 -15.20 -20.04
CA THR A 114 2.15 -14.15 -19.82
C THR A 114 2.40 -13.34 -18.55
N THR A 115 2.93 -13.93 -17.48
CA THR A 115 3.30 -13.23 -16.24
C THR A 115 4.54 -12.35 -16.44
N THR A 116 5.54 -12.83 -17.18
CA THR A 116 6.76 -12.07 -17.46
C THR A 116 6.59 -10.96 -18.51
N SER A 117 5.53 -11.00 -19.32
CA SER A 117 5.25 -9.98 -20.34
C SER A 117 4.31 -8.86 -19.87
N THR A 118 3.78 -8.92 -18.64
CA THR A 118 2.89 -7.86 -18.15
C THR A 118 3.72 -6.72 -17.57
N GLU A 119 3.47 -5.50 -18.03
CA GLU A 119 4.10 -4.30 -17.50
C GLU A 119 3.03 -3.36 -16.91
N CYS A 120 3.42 -2.57 -15.92
CA CYS A 120 2.59 -1.48 -15.41
C CYS A 120 3.46 -0.29 -15.02
N ASP A 121 2.83 0.88 -14.83
CA ASP A 121 3.55 2.03 -14.31
C ASP A 121 4.16 1.73 -12.93
N ARG A 122 5.38 2.19 -12.70
CA ARG A 122 6.14 1.96 -11.48
C ARG A 122 5.42 2.41 -10.22
N ASP A 123 4.71 3.54 -10.25
CA ASP A 123 4.03 4.06 -9.07
C ASP A 123 2.73 3.28 -8.81
N LEU A 124 2.05 2.86 -9.88
CA LEU A 124 0.93 1.93 -9.79
C LEU A 124 1.38 0.59 -9.20
N HIS A 125 2.52 0.05 -9.64
CA HIS A 125 3.11 -1.17 -9.09
C HIS A 125 3.43 -1.01 -7.59
N HIS A 126 4.06 0.11 -7.22
CA HIS A 126 4.37 0.45 -5.83
C HIS A 126 3.11 0.45 -4.96
N LEU A 127 2.09 1.20 -5.37
CA LEU A 127 0.87 1.36 -4.60
C LEU A 127 0.06 0.06 -4.53
N LYS A 128 -0.08 -0.67 -5.64
CA LYS A 128 -0.70 -2.00 -5.67
C LYS A 128 -0.02 -2.94 -4.67
N THR A 129 1.30 -3.05 -4.73
CA THR A 129 2.09 -3.96 -3.89
C THR A 129 1.99 -3.59 -2.41
N ARG A 130 2.03 -2.29 -2.11
CA ARG A 130 1.81 -1.75 -0.76
C ARG A 130 0.44 -2.14 -0.19
N LEU A 131 -0.63 -1.93 -0.95
CA LEU A 131 -2.00 -2.21 -0.52
C LEU A 131 -2.22 -3.70 -0.27
N LEU A 132 -1.74 -4.55 -1.17
CA LEU A 132 -1.80 -6.00 -1.02
C LEU A 132 -0.97 -6.49 0.18
N SER A 133 0.10 -5.77 0.52
CA SER A 133 0.89 -6.02 1.73
C SER A 133 0.25 -5.48 3.02
N GLY A 134 -0.99 -5.00 2.96
CA GLY A 134 -1.75 -4.56 4.14
C GLY A 134 -1.29 -3.23 4.73
N LEU A 135 -0.53 -2.42 4.00
CA LEU A 135 -0.24 -1.04 4.37
C LEU A 135 -1.32 -0.11 3.82
N PRO A 136 -1.68 0.99 4.53
CA PRO A 136 -2.53 2.04 3.96
C PRO A 136 -1.81 2.76 2.82
N PRO A 137 -2.50 3.43 1.88
CA PRO A 137 -1.87 4.23 0.83
C PRO A 137 -0.80 5.19 1.36
N MET A 138 -1.09 5.83 2.49
CA MET A 138 -0.23 6.76 3.20
C MET A 138 -0.70 6.84 4.66
N SER A 139 0.22 6.99 5.62
CA SER A 139 -0.15 7.19 7.03
C SER A 139 -0.81 8.56 7.23
N LEU A 140 -1.63 8.70 8.29
CA LEU A 140 -2.28 9.99 8.58
C LEU A 140 -1.24 11.06 8.92
N THR A 141 -0.18 10.72 9.67
CA THR A 141 0.91 11.65 9.93
C THR A 141 1.54 12.17 8.63
N ARG A 142 1.78 11.27 7.66
CA ARG A 142 2.35 11.66 6.37
C ARG A 142 1.38 12.52 5.55
N TRP A 143 0.09 12.22 5.59
CA TRP A 143 -0.97 13.04 4.98
C TRP A 143 -1.00 14.47 5.55
N ARG A 144 -0.80 14.61 6.87
CA ARG A 144 -0.70 15.90 7.56
C ARG A 144 0.58 16.65 7.22
N GLN A 145 1.73 15.98 7.25
CA GLN A 145 3.03 16.57 6.88
C GLN A 145 3.03 17.08 5.45
N LYS A 146 2.42 16.35 4.51
CA LYS A 146 2.25 16.81 3.13
C LYS A 146 1.20 17.91 2.96
N ARG A 147 0.51 18.31 4.03
CA ARG A 147 -0.58 19.30 4.04
C ARG A 147 -1.72 18.96 3.09
N LEU A 148 -1.93 17.67 2.82
CA LEU A 148 -2.94 17.20 1.85
C LEU A 148 -4.38 17.39 2.34
N HIS A 149 -4.56 17.59 3.64
CA HIS A 149 -5.83 17.97 4.25
C HIS A 149 -6.23 19.42 4.03
N GLU A 150 -5.29 20.27 3.61
CA GLU A 150 -5.54 21.70 3.45
C GLU A 150 -6.28 21.97 2.13
N PRO A 151 -7.32 22.83 2.11
CA PRO A 151 -8.09 23.15 0.91
C PRO A 151 -7.27 23.63 -0.29
N GLN A 152 -6.11 24.24 -0.05
CA GLN A 152 -5.18 24.72 -1.07
C GLN A 152 -4.49 23.58 -1.82
N ASN A 153 -4.34 22.41 -1.19
CA ASN A 153 -3.65 21.25 -1.74
C ASN A 153 -4.60 20.20 -2.33
N ILE A 154 -5.89 20.52 -2.48
CA ILE A 154 -6.93 19.53 -2.83
C ILE A 154 -6.65 18.80 -4.15
N ALA A 155 -6.12 19.47 -5.18
CA ALA A 155 -5.82 18.81 -6.46
C ALA A 155 -4.77 17.70 -6.29
N ARG A 156 -3.72 17.94 -5.48
CA ARG A 156 -2.70 16.94 -5.15
C ARG A 156 -3.28 15.84 -4.26
N ALA A 157 -4.15 16.19 -3.33
CA ALA A 157 -4.85 15.23 -2.48
C ALA A 157 -5.75 14.28 -3.32
N CYS A 158 -6.49 14.82 -4.28
CA CYS A 158 -7.30 14.06 -5.24
C CYS A 158 -6.45 13.08 -6.05
N GLN A 159 -5.24 13.45 -6.48
CA GLN A 159 -4.35 12.50 -7.17
C GLN A 159 -3.95 11.30 -6.29
N HIS A 160 -3.68 11.51 -5.01
CA HIS A 160 -3.36 10.40 -4.08
C HIS A 160 -4.56 9.48 -3.86
N LEU A 161 -5.76 10.06 -3.76
CA LEU A 161 -7.01 9.31 -3.63
C LEU A 161 -7.30 8.49 -4.91
N SER A 162 -7.15 9.11 -6.08
CA SER A 162 -7.33 8.44 -7.37
C SER A 162 -6.29 7.35 -7.60
N ALA A 163 -5.02 7.56 -7.25
CA ALA A 163 -3.99 6.52 -7.38
C ALA A 163 -4.37 5.23 -6.61
N THR A 164 -4.97 5.39 -5.42
CA THR A 164 -5.46 4.25 -4.62
C THR A 164 -6.55 3.48 -5.38
N ILE A 165 -7.46 4.20 -6.03
CA ILE A 165 -8.54 3.63 -6.84
C ILE A 165 -7.95 2.92 -8.08
N ASP A 166 -6.98 3.54 -8.74
CA ASP A 166 -6.32 3.03 -9.95
C ASP A 166 -5.63 1.69 -9.69
N ALA A 167 -5.06 1.50 -8.49
CA ALA A 167 -4.50 0.21 -8.08
C ALA A 167 -5.54 -0.94 -8.10
N PHE A 168 -6.77 -0.68 -7.65
CA PHE A 168 -7.85 -1.68 -7.69
C PHE A 168 -8.50 -1.80 -9.07
N GLU A 169 -8.54 -0.73 -9.85
CA GLU A 169 -8.95 -0.78 -11.25
C GLU A 169 -7.99 -1.68 -12.04
N TYR A 170 -6.68 -1.53 -11.85
CA TYR A 170 -5.66 -2.38 -12.44
C TYR A 170 -5.83 -3.85 -12.05
N LEU A 171 -6.02 -4.15 -10.76
CA LEU A 171 -6.26 -5.51 -10.28
C LEU A 171 -7.52 -6.14 -10.88
N GLN A 172 -8.52 -5.33 -11.22
CA GLN A 172 -9.78 -5.78 -11.80
C GLN A 172 -9.79 -5.85 -13.33
N LEU A 173 -8.70 -5.50 -14.00
CA LEU A 173 -8.59 -5.74 -15.44
C LEU A 173 -8.76 -7.24 -15.72
N PRO A 174 -9.49 -7.63 -16.79
CA PRO A 174 -9.83 -9.05 -17.03
C PRO A 174 -8.62 -9.99 -17.01
N HIS A 175 -7.49 -9.56 -17.57
CA HIS A 175 -6.25 -10.33 -17.58
C HIS A 175 -5.67 -10.51 -16.17
N ASN A 176 -5.63 -9.46 -15.35
CA ASN A 176 -5.13 -9.52 -13.97
C ASN A 176 -6.04 -10.35 -13.08
N GLN A 177 -7.37 -10.21 -13.19
CA GLN A 177 -8.28 -11.08 -12.47
C GLN A 177 -8.10 -12.56 -12.85
N SER A 178 -7.85 -12.85 -14.14
CA SER A 178 -7.56 -14.21 -14.59
C SER A 178 -6.30 -14.77 -13.94
N ARG A 179 -5.21 -13.97 -13.91
CA ARG A 179 -3.95 -14.32 -13.25
C ARG A 179 -4.15 -14.57 -11.75
N MET A 180 -4.83 -13.66 -11.04
CA MET A 180 -5.12 -13.81 -9.61
C MET A 180 -5.94 -15.07 -9.31
N ARG A 181 -7.01 -15.32 -10.09
CA ARG A 181 -7.83 -16.54 -9.95
C ARG A 181 -7.00 -17.80 -10.17
N LYS A 182 -6.23 -17.86 -11.26
CA LYS A 182 -5.38 -19.00 -11.56
C LYS A 182 -4.40 -19.28 -10.44
N ALA A 183 -3.71 -18.24 -9.95
CA ALA A 183 -2.75 -18.34 -8.86
C ALA A 183 -3.40 -18.85 -7.56
N CYS A 184 -4.52 -18.26 -7.12
CA CYS A 184 -5.21 -18.69 -5.90
C CYS A 184 -5.84 -20.09 -6.01
N ASN A 185 -6.35 -20.46 -7.18
CA ASN A 185 -6.89 -21.80 -7.41
C ASN A 185 -5.76 -22.84 -7.42
N GLY A 186 -4.59 -22.51 -7.96
CA GLY A 186 -3.42 -23.39 -7.87
C GLY A 186 -2.93 -23.60 -6.43
N VAL A 187 -3.01 -22.57 -5.57
CA VAL A 187 -2.74 -22.74 -4.12
C VAL A 187 -3.81 -23.62 -3.46
N TRP A 188 -5.08 -23.49 -3.86
CA TRP A 188 -6.14 -24.37 -3.41
C TRP A 188 -5.85 -25.83 -3.79
N ASP A 189 -5.45 -26.10 -5.04
CA ASP A 189 -5.10 -27.44 -5.53
C ASP A 189 -3.90 -28.02 -4.76
N ALA A 190 -2.85 -27.22 -4.55
CA ALA A 190 -1.70 -27.61 -3.73
C ALA A 190 -2.10 -27.95 -2.28
N SER A 191 -3.03 -27.18 -1.71
CA SER A 191 -3.58 -27.43 -0.37
C SER A 191 -4.45 -28.69 -0.33
N ALA A 192 -5.18 -28.98 -1.41
CA ALA A 192 -5.97 -30.20 -1.55
C ALA A 192 -5.09 -31.44 -1.64
N ASP A 193 -3.99 -31.37 -2.40
CA ASP A 193 -2.99 -32.44 -2.49
C ASP A 193 -2.36 -32.71 -1.12
N PHE A 194 -1.93 -31.65 -0.44
CA PHE A 194 -1.39 -31.72 0.91
C PHE A 194 -2.39 -32.34 1.88
N GLN A 195 -3.63 -31.87 1.87
CA GLN A 195 -4.70 -32.34 2.75
C GLN A 195 -4.93 -33.84 2.62
N ARG A 196 -4.93 -34.39 1.40
CA ARG A 196 -5.10 -35.84 1.19
C ARG A 196 -3.97 -36.64 1.83
N ALA A 197 -2.72 -36.23 1.62
CA ALA A 197 -1.56 -36.88 2.23
C ALA A 197 -1.55 -36.73 3.77
N PHE A 198 -1.88 -35.53 4.26
CA PHE A 198 -1.90 -35.21 5.68
C PHE A 198 -2.99 -35.95 6.44
N ASN A 199 -4.21 -36.03 5.89
CA ASN A 199 -5.29 -36.78 6.54
C ASN A 199 -5.06 -38.30 6.47
N ALA A 200 -4.38 -38.82 5.45
CA ALA A 200 -3.94 -40.22 5.45
C ALA A 200 -2.94 -40.50 6.59
N TYR A 201 -1.95 -39.62 6.77
CA TYR A 201 -1.01 -39.69 7.90
C TYR A 201 -1.72 -39.62 9.26
N ARG A 202 -2.72 -38.75 9.40
CA ARG A 202 -3.52 -38.62 10.63
C ARG A 202 -4.42 -39.83 10.89
N ALA A 203 -4.98 -40.43 9.84
CA ALA A 203 -5.80 -41.62 9.96
C ALA A 203 -5.00 -42.82 10.50
N GLU A 204 -3.75 -43.01 10.07
CA GLU A 204 -2.85 -44.03 10.63
C GLU A 204 -2.57 -43.82 12.13
N LYS A 205 -2.62 -42.56 12.59
CA LYS A 205 -2.47 -42.18 14.01
C LYS A 205 -3.79 -42.10 14.78
N GLY A 206 -4.92 -42.44 14.17
CA GLY A 206 -6.25 -42.35 14.79
C GLY A 206 -6.70 -40.91 15.10
N SER A 207 -6.17 -39.91 14.40
CA SER A 207 -6.51 -38.49 14.57
C SER A 207 -7.58 -38.03 13.57
N GLY A 208 -8.43 -37.08 13.98
CA GLY A 208 -9.50 -36.55 13.13
C GLY A 208 -9.00 -35.69 11.96
N GLU A 209 -9.81 -35.52 10.91
CA GLU A 209 -9.43 -34.79 9.69
C GLU A 209 -9.22 -33.28 9.90
N ILE A 210 -8.33 -32.70 9.10
CA ILE A 210 -8.12 -31.25 8.98
C ILE A 210 -8.27 -30.85 7.52
N LEU A 211 -8.99 -29.76 7.28
CA LEU A 211 -9.27 -29.26 5.93
C LEU A 211 -8.39 -28.05 5.60
N ALA A 212 -7.22 -28.29 5.02
CA ALA A 212 -6.32 -27.22 4.59
C ALA A 212 -6.95 -26.34 3.49
N THR A 213 -7.80 -26.92 2.63
CA THR A 213 -8.53 -26.16 1.60
C THR A 213 -9.52 -25.18 2.21
N ALA A 214 -10.27 -25.61 3.24
CA ALA A 214 -11.22 -24.74 3.94
C ALA A 214 -10.49 -23.58 4.66
N LEU A 215 -9.31 -23.85 5.24
CA LEU A 215 -8.50 -22.80 5.85
C LEU A 215 -7.96 -21.80 4.81
N TRP A 216 -7.57 -22.27 3.63
CA TRP A 216 -7.16 -21.40 2.53
C TRP A 216 -8.32 -20.51 2.06
N GLU A 217 -9.52 -21.07 1.90
CA GLU A 217 -10.72 -20.32 1.53
C GLU A 217 -11.03 -19.23 2.57
N GLU A 218 -11.00 -19.57 3.87
CA GLU A 218 -11.19 -18.61 4.97
C GLU A 218 -10.13 -17.50 4.95
N PHE A 219 -8.86 -17.87 4.77
CA PHE A 219 -7.77 -16.93 4.68
C PHE A 219 -7.92 -15.99 3.47
N LEU A 220 -8.32 -16.51 2.31
CA LEU A 220 -8.47 -15.73 1.09
C LEU A 220 -9.61 -14.72 1.19
N ASP A 221 -10.77 -15.13 1.73
CA ASP A 221 -11.90 -14.22 2.00
C ASP A 221 -11.49 -13.10 2.95
N ASP A 222 -10.83 -13.45 4.06
CA ASP A 222 -10.38 -12.46 5.06
C ASP A 222 -9.31 -11.52 4.50
N TYR A 223 -8.37 -12.03 3.72
CA TYR A 223 -7.31 -11.25 3.08
C TYR A 223 -7.88 -10.20 2.12
N PHE A 224 -8.67 -10.62 1.12
CA PHE A 224 -9.24 -9.67 0.15
C PHE A 224 -10.23 -8.71 0.80
N SER A 225 -11.08 -9.18 1.71
CA SER A 225 -12.00 -8.32 2.44
C SER A 225 -11.25 -7.24 3.23
N THR A 226 -10.17 -7.60 3.93
CA THR A 226 -9.38 -6.66 4.73
C THR A 226 -8.68 -5.63 3.86
N VAL A 227 -8.02 -6.05 2.77
CA VAL A 227 -7.34 -5.15 1.83
C VAL A 227 -8.33 -4.14 1.25
N VAL A 228 -9.49 -4.62 0.77
CA VAL A 228 -10.55 -3.79 0.18
C VAL A 228 -11.16 -2.85 1.22
N SER A 229 -11.54 -3.35 2.40
CA SER A 229 -12.16 -2.55 3.45
C SER A 229 -11.23 -1.45 3.96
N ARG A 230 -9.95 -1.74 4.18
CA ARG A 230 -8.98 -0.73 4.65
C ARG A 230 -8.71 0.35 3.60
N ALA A 231 -8.49 -0.03 2.34
CA ALA A 231 -8.25 0.95 1.28
C ALA A 231 -9.47 1.84 1.05
N HIS A 232 -10.67 1.25 1.03
CA HIS A 232 -11.93 1.99 0.88
C HIS A 232 -12.21 2.92 2.07
N ALA A 233 -12.02 2.44 3.30
CA ALA A 233 -12.16 3.25 4.52
C ALA A 233 -11.17 4.42 4.53
N TRP A 234 -9.92 4.20 4.09
CA TRP A 234 -8.92 5.25 4.00
C TRP A 234 -9.34 6.34 3.00
N VAL A 235 -9.75 5.98 1.79
CA VAL A 235 -10.18 6.94 0.76
C VAL A 235 -11.42 7.72 1.23
N THR A 236 -12.43 7.03 1.74
CA THR A 236 -13.68 7.67 2.20
C THR A 236 -13.47 8.61 3.38
N ALA A 237 -12.62 8.24 4.35
CA ALA A 237 -12.28 9.12 5.47
C ALA A 237 -11.58 10.40 5.01
N ARG A 238 -10.62 10.30 4.08
CA ARG A 238 -9.89 11.46 3.54
C ARG A 238 -10.76 12.35 2.64
N VAL A 239 -11.64 11.75 1.85
CA VAL A 239 -12.65 12.49 1.08
C VAL A 239 -13.61 13.24 2.02
N GLY A 240 -14.09 12.58 3.07
CA GLY A 240 -14.98 13.20 4.06
C GLY A 240 -14.34 14.42 4.72
N GLU A 241 -13.07 14.29 5.12
CA GLU A 241 -12.30 15.39 5.70
C GLU A 241 -12.16 16.60 4.75
N LEU A 242 -11.76 16.35 3.48
CA LEU A 242 -11.63 17.40 2.47
C LEU A 242 -12.98 18.06 2.16
N ARG A 243 -14.06 17.27 2.14
CA ARG A 243 -15.41 17.75 1.90
C ARG A 243 -15.87 18.67 3.03
N GLU A 244 -15.69 18.28 4.29
CA GLU A 244 -16.04 19.14 5.43
C GLU A 244 -15.26 20.46 5.40
N ALA A 245 -13.98 20.42 5.02
CA ALA A 245 -13.20 21.65 4.84
C ALA A 245 -13.78 22.55 3.72
N GLN A 246 -14.29 21.97 2.62
CA GLN A 246 -14.99 22.73 1.57
C GLN A 246 -16.34 23.27 2.06
N LEU A 247 -17.12 22.49 2.82
CA LEU A 247 -18.41 22.92 3.36
C LEU A 247 -18.27 24.08 4.34
N VAL A 248 -17.24 24.07 5.19
CA VAL A 248 -16.92 25.20 6.06
C VAL A 248 -16.57 26.44 5.24
N ARG A 249 -15.78 26.30 4.16
CA ARG A 249 -15.50 27.42 3.24
C ARG A 249 -16.77 27.92 2.56
N LEU A 250 -17.65 27.02 2.14
CA LEU A 250 -18.90 27.33 1.46
C LEU A 250 -19.82 28.13 2.38
N GLY A 251 -20.01 27.69 3.63
CA GLY A 251 -20.83 28.39 4.63
C GLY A 251 -20.30 29.78 5.00
N ASN A 252 -19.00 30.04 4.81
CA ASN A 252 -18.38 31.34 5.03
C ASN A 252 -18.43 32.26 3.79
N THR A 253 -19.05 31.83 2.68
CA THR A 253 -19.28 32.71 1.52
C THR A 253 -20.46 33.64 1.77
N THR A 254 -20.61 34.66 0.93
CA THR A 254 -21.76 35.58 0.97
C THR A 254 -22.71 35.28 -0.17
N ALA A 255 -24.02 35.28 0.12
CA ALA A 255 -25.04 35.25 -0.91
C ALA A 255 -24.90 36.45 -1.85
N VAL A 256 -25.28 36.27 -3.11
CA VAL A 256 -25.40 37.40 -4.04
C VAL A 256 -26.68 38.16 -3.67
N PRO A 257 -26.64 39.49 -3.47
CA PRO A 257 -27.87 40.27 -3.26
C PRO A 257 -28.77 40.14 -4.50
N GLY A 258 -29.84 39.36 -4.40
CA GLY A 258 -30.77 39.13 -5.49
C GLY A 258 -31.74 40.28 -5.67
N GLY A 259 -31.69 40.96 -6.83
CA GLY A 259 -32.82 41.73 -7.34
C GLY A 259 -33.81 40.80 -8.03
N ALA A 260 -35.03 40.68 -7.50
CA ALA A 260 -36.32 40.23 -8.08
C ALA A 260 -36.40 39.06 -9.10
N THR A 261 -35.34 38.35 -9.47
CA THR A 261 -35.39 37.22 -10.42
C THR A 261 -35.21 35.88 -9.71
N MET A 262 -36.06 34.89 -10.04
CA MET A 262 -36.16 33.55 -9.39
C MET A 262 -34.90 32.65 -9.45
N LEU A 263 -33.80 33.07 -10.05
CA LEU A 263 -32.55 32.29 -10.17
C LEU A 263 -31.35 33.23 -10.01
N THR A 264 -30.94 33.49 -8.78
CA THR A 264 -29.72 34.25 -8.52
C THR A 264 -28.51 33.34 -8.78
N PRO A 265 -27.56 33.74 -9.65
CA PRO A 265 -26.40 32.93 -9.98
C PRO A 265 -25.48 32.79 -8.76
N VAL A 266 -24.89 31.61 -8.58
CA VAL A 266 -23.83 31.37 -7.59
C VAL A 266 -22.61 32.25 -7.88
N THR A 267 -21.89 32.68 -6.84
CA THR A 267 -20.64 33.42 -6.99
C THR A 267 -19.54 32.54 -7.63
N SER A 268 -18.50 33.17 -8.21
CA SER A 268 -17.34 32.43 -8.74
C SER A 268 -16.65 31.60 -7.66
N THR A 269 -16.54 32.13 -6.44
CA THR A 269 -15.97 31.40 -5.29
C THR A 269 -16.84 30.23 -4.88
N GLN A 270 -18.18 30.39 -4.83
CA GLN A 270 -19.09 29.27 -4.57
C GLN A 270 -18.97 28.20 -5.65
N MET A 271 -18.91 28.58 -6.92
CA MET A 271 -18.74 27.64 -8.03
C MET A 271 -17.42 26.85 -7.91
N GLU A 272 -16.30 27.51 -7.62
CA GLU A 272 -15.00 26.85 -7.41
C GLU A 272 -15.05 25.82 -6.27
N ILE A 273 -15.75 26.13 -5.18
CA ILE A 273 -15.94 25.21 -4.06
C ILE A 273 -16.84 24.04 -4.45
N LEU A 274 -17.93 24.29 -5.18
CA LEU A 274 -18.84 23.26 -5.67
C LEU A 274 -18.17 22.33 -6.68
N ASP A 275 -17.32 22.84 -7.56
CA ASP A 275 -16.50 22.03 -8.49
C ASP A 275 -15.58 21.08 -7.70
N ARG A 276 -14.93 21.58 -6.65
CA ARG A 276 -14.11 20.74 -5.75
C ARG A 276 -14.93 19.68 -5.02
N VAL A 277 -16.14 20.02 -4.58
CA VAL A 277 -17.07 19.05 -3.97
C VAL A 277 -17.49 17.99 -5.00
N HIS A 278 -17.68 18.39 -6.26
CA HIS A 278 -17.99 17.48 -7.36
C HIS A 278 -16.85 16.50 -7.61
N ASP A 279 -15.59 16.96 -7.68
CA ASP A 279 -14.42 16.09 -7.83
C ASP A 279 -14.35 15.04 -6.70
N LEU A 280 -14.60 15.46 -5.46
CA LEU A 280 -14.65 14.57 -4.30
C LEU A 280 -15.81 13.56 -4.38
N ALA A 281 -16.95 13.95 -4.95
CA ALA A 281 -18.08 13.05 -5.19
C ALA A 281 -17.75 12.03 -6.28
N GLU A 282 -17.04 12.42 -7.35
CA GLU A 282 -16.57 11.50 -8.38
C GLU A 282 -15.58 10.48 -7.81
N ILE A 283 -14.61 10.92 -7.01
CA ILE A 283 -13.67 10.03 -6.30
C ILE A 283 -14.43 9.07 -5.40
N THR A 284 -15.46 9.54 -4.70
CA THR A 284 -16.33 8.69 -3.85
C THR A 284 -17.01 7.59 -4.67
N ASN A 285 -17.65 7.95 -5.79
CA ASN A 285 -18.31 7.00 -6.68
C ASN A 285 -17.34 5.98 -7.27
N ASN A 286 -16.14 6.43 -7.65
CA ASN A 286 -15.09 5.57 -8.15
C ASN A 286 -14.58 4.62 -7.05
N ALA A 287 -14.34 5.10 -5.83
CA ALA A 287 -13.96 4.24 -4.71
C ALA A 287 -15.03 3.18 -4.40
N ASP A 288 -16.31 3.58 -4.40
CA ASP A 288 -17.44 2.70 -4.12
C ASP A 288 -17.60 1.58 -5.13
N THR A 289 -17.27 1.84 -6.39
CA THR A 289 -17.46 0.89 -7.49
C THR A 289 -16.18 0.19 -7.95
N LYS A 290 -15.00 0.70 -7.62
CA LYS A 290 -13.72 0.16 -8.07
C LYS A 290 -12.89 -0.44 -6.94
N ILE A 291 -12.97 -0.01 -5.69
CA ILE A 291 -12.22 -0.67 -4.61
C ILE A 291 -12.98 -1.94 -4.18
N MET A 292 -12.78 -3.03 -4.91
CA MET A 292 -13.45 -4.32 -4.75
C MET A 292 -12.62 -5.48 -5.31
N LEU A 293 -12.67 -6.64 -4.64
CA LEU A 293 -12.04 -7.90 -5.07
C LEU A 293 -13.01 -9.07 -4.83
N PRO A 294 -14.08 -9.20 -5.63
CA PRO A 294 -15.07 -10.25 -5.42
C PRO A 294 -14.50 -11.64 -5.74
N LEU A 295 -14.88 -12.66 -4.96
CA LEU A 295 -14.43 -14.05 -5.12
C LEU A 295 -15.07 -14.80 -6.31
N VAL A 296 -15.60 -14.08 -7.30
CA VAL A 296 -16.26 -14.68 -8.46
C VAL A 296 -15.22 -15.41 -9.33
N GLY A 297 -15.42 -16.71 -9.51
CA GLY A 297 -14.55 -17.59 -10.30
C GLY A 297 -13.35 -18.18 -9.53
N TYR A 298 -13.24 -17.93 -8.22
CA TYR A 298 -12.29 -18.61 -7.36
C TYR A 298 -12.85 -19.97 -6.91
N THR A 299 -11.98 -20.95 -6.71
CA THR A 299 -12.36 -22.25 -6.15
C THR A 299 -12.67 -22.09 -4.67
N VAL A 300 -13.96 -22.18 -4.32
CA VAL A 300 -14.45 -22.19 -2.94
C VAL A 300 -15.52 -23.27 -2.79
N GLN A 301 -15.39 -24.12 -1.77
CA GLN A 301 -16.34 -25.19 -1.47
C GLN A 301 -17.09 -24.94 -0.16
N THR A 302 -16.42 -24.37 0.84
CA THR A 302 -16.96 -24.14 2.18
C THR A 302 -17.51 -22.73 2.36
N LEU A 303 -17.10 -21.78 1.52
CA LEU A 303 -17.51 -20.37 1.58
C LEU A 303 -18.35 -19.92 0.38
N THR A 304 -19.19 -20.79 -0.17
CA THR A 304 -20.05 -20.46 -1.33
C THR A 304 -21.00 -19.28 -1.05
N SER A 305 -21.42 -19.09 0.20
CA SER A 305 -22.24 -17.95 0.63
C SER A 305 -21.52 -16.59 0.57
N LYS A 306 -20.18 -16.58 0.45
CA LYS A 306 -19.37 -15.38 0.27
C LYS A 306 -19.30 -14.92 -1.18
N ILE A 307 -19.69 -15.77 -2.13
CA ILE A 307 -19.84 -15.37 -3.53
C ILE A 307 -21.10 -14.49 -3.61
N PRO A 308 -20.99 -13.24 -4.09
CA PRO A 308 -22.15 -12.36 -4.17
C PRO A 308 -23.18 -12.91 -5.17
N ASP A 309 -24.48 -12.73 -4.88
CA ASP A 309 -25.55 -13.06 -5.84
C ASP A 309 -25.48 -12.12 -7.06
N ILE A 310 -25.16 -12.68 -8.23
CA ILE A 310 -24.88 -11.92 -9.44
C ILE A 310 -26.15 -11.73 -10.26
N ARG A 311 -26.38 -10.49 -10.71
CA ARG A 311 -27.34 -10.20 -11.78
C ARG A 311 -26.58 -9.86 -13.07
N SER A 312 -26.74 -10.69 -14.10
CA SER A 312 -26.09 -10.52 -15.40
C SER A 312 -26.79 -9.49 -16.29
N ASP A 313 -28.12 -9.37 -16.22
CA ASP A 313 -28.90 -8.43 -17.03
C ASP A 313 -29.51 -7.30 -16.19
N TRP A 314 -29.02 -6.08 -16.40
CA TRP A 314 -29.53 -4.85 -15.77
C TRP A 314 -30.29 -3.94 -16.75
N ASN A 315 -30.68 -4.44 -17.92
CA ASN A 315 -31.47 -3.68 -18.87
C ASN A 315 -32.77 -3.17 -18.23
N GLY A 316 -33.10 -1.91 -18.48
CA GLY A 316 -34.27 -1.24 -17.92
C GLY A 316 -34.14 -0.80 -16.45
N TYR A 317 -32.99 -1.00 -15.79
CA TYR A 317 -32.79 -0.44 -14.45
C TYR A 317 -32.64 1.09 -14.50
N ASP A 318 -33.49 1.79 -13.77
CA ASP A 318 -33.56 3.27 -13.73
C ASP A 318 -33.09 3.87 -12.39
N GLY A 319 -32.64 3.04 -11.45
CA GLY A 319 -32.23 3.46 -10.11
C GLY A 319 -33.36 3.60 -9.10
N SER A 320 -34.63 3.39 -9.48
CA SER A 320 -35.78 3.54 -8.57
C SER A 320 -35.84 2.51 -7.46
N ARG A 321 -35.27 1.32 -7.70
CA ARG A 321 -35.23 0.20 -6.75
C ARG A 321 -33.85 0.03 -6.15
N PRO A 322 -33.72 -0.51 -4.92
CA PRO A 322 -32.43 -0.83 -4.34
C PRO A 322 -31.62 -1.85 -5.16
N MET A 323 -30.30 -1.78 -5.06
CA MET A 323 -29.40 -2.79 -5.64
C MET A 323 -29.40 -4.05 -4.78
N THR A 324 -30.30 -4.99 -5.06
CA THR A 324 -30.42 -6.25 -4.29
C THR A 324 -29.47 -7.35 -4.77
N ARG A 325 -28.80 -7.17 -5.91
CA ARG A 325 -27.85 -8.11 -6.50
C ARG A 325 -26.60 -7.38 -6.98
N PHE A 326 -25.50 -8.10 -7.11
CA PHE A 326 -24.21 -7.55 -7.48
C PHE A 326 -24.08 -7.41 -9.02
N PRO A 327 -23.77 -6.22 -9.55
CA PRO A 327 -23.45 -6.03 -10.96
C PRO A 327 -22.02 -6.51 -11.26
N LEU A 328 -21.89 -7.61 -12.02
CA LEU A 328 -20.58 -8.13 -12.41
C LEU A 328 -19.96 -7.24 -13.50
N GLY A 329 -18.70 -6.85 -13.30
CA GLY A 329 -17.97 -5.98 -14.22
C GLY A 329 -17.95 -4.53 -13.74
N MET A 330 -16.75 -3.97 -13.70
CA MET A 330 -16.49 -2.65 -13.13
C MET A 330 -17.32 -1.53 -13.78
N ARG A 331 -17.39 -1.50 -15.12
CA ARG A 331 -18.14 -0.47 -15.87
C ARG A 331 -19.65 -0.57 -15.66
N LEU A 332 -20.18 -1.79 -15.67
CA LEU A 332 -21.60 -2.01 -15.40
C LEU A 332 -21.93 -1.55 -13.98
N ARG A 333 -21.11 -1.94 -13.00
CA ARG A 333 -21.27 -1.54 -11.61
C ARG A 333 -21.24 -0.02 -11.43
N ALA A 334 -20.29 0.68 -12.06
CA ALA A 334 -20.24 2.14 -12.06
C ALA A 334 -21.51 2.77 -12.64
N ARG A 335 -22.02 2.27 -13.77
CA ARG A 335 -23.27 2.74 -14.39
C ARG A 335 -24.48 2.56 -13.46
N ILE A 336 -24.64 1.37 -12.89
CA ILE A 336 -25.77 1.05 -11.99
C ILE A 336 -25.71 1.89 -10.72
N HIS A 337 -24.53 2.05 -10.14
CA HIS A 337 -24.30 2.90 -8.97
C HIS A 337 -24.64 4.37 -9.26
N ALA A 338 -24.21 4.91 -10.41
CA ALA A 338 -24.49 6.29 -10.80
C ALA A 338 -26.00 6.54 -10.98
N LEU A 339 -26.72 5.60 -11.61
CA LEU A 339 -28.19 5.69 -11.76
C LEU A 339 -28.89 5.71 -10.40
N ARG A 340 -28.49 4.80 -9.50
CA ARG A 340 -29.08 4.71 -8.15
C ARG A 340 -28.79 5.96 -7.32
N SER A 341 -27.54 6.44 -7.35
CA SER A 341 -27.12 7.65 -6.65
C SER A 341 -27.91 8.87 -7.12
N LYS A 342 -28.00 9.06 -8.44
CA LYS A 342 -28.75 10.17 -9.04
C LYS A 342 -30.22 10.15 -8.61
N TRP A 343 -30.86 8.98 -8.65
CA TRP A 343 -32.26 8.84 -8.24
C TRP A 343 -32.45 9.20 -6.76
N LEU A 344 -31.59 8.70 -5.87
CA LEU A 344 -31.66 8.99 -4.44
C LEU A 344 -31.40 10.46 -4.12
N SER A 345 -30.43 11.10 -4.78
CA SER A 345 -30.14 12.53 -4.62
C SER A 345 -31.32 13.39 -5.08
N HIS A 346 -31.91 13.11 -6.25
CA HIS A 346 -33.10 13.81 -6.70
C HIS A 346 -34.27 13.65 -5.72
N ARG A 347 -34.51 12.42 -5.24
CA ARG A 347 -35.56 12.15 -4.26
C ARG A 347 -35.36 12.93 -2.96
N ALA A 348 -34.13 13.01 -2.46
CA ALA A 348 -33.82 13.76 -1.24
C ALA A 348 -34.14 15.25 -1.40
N ILE A 349 -33.70 15.86 -2.51
CA ILE A 349 -33.94 17.27 -2.82
C ILE A 349 -35.45 17.57 -2.94
N PHE A 350 -36.21 16.72 -3.64
CA PHE A 350 -37.67 16.91 -3.73
C PHE A 350 -38.37 16.74 -2.37
N ALA A 351 -38.02 15.70 -1.60
CA ALA A 351 -38.58 15.50 -0.28
C ALA A 351 -38.24 16.65 0.70
N ARG A 352 -37.10 17.33 0.51
CA ARG A 352 -36.78 18.55 1.27
C ARG A 352 -37.66 19.71 0.87
N ARG A 353 -37.81 19.96 -0.44
CA ARG A 353 -38.72 20.99 -0.94
C ARG A 353 -40.14 20.82 -0.38
N ASP A 354 -40.67 19.59 -0.44
CA ASP A 354 -42.00 19.28 0.09
C ASP A 354 -42.10 19.53 1.60
N ARG A 355 -41.04 19.23 2.37
CA ARG A 355 -40.98 19.51 3.83
C ARG A 355 -40.99 21.02 4.12
N VAL A 356 -40.14 21.80 3.43
CA VAL A 356 -40.03 23.25 3.61
C VAL A 356 -41.36 23.94 3.28
N GLU A 357 -42.03 23.50 2.21
CA GLU A 357 -43.35 24.00 1.81
C GLU A 357 -44.43 23.63 2.85
N ALA A 358 -44.43 22.40 3.36
CA ALA A 358 -45.34 21.95 4.42
C ALA A 358 -45.17 22.72 5.75
N GLU A 359 -43.96 23.18 6.04
CA GLU A 359 -43.64 24.01 7.22
C GLU A 359 -43.96 25.50 7.01
N GLY A 360 -44.49 25.88 5.85
CA GLY A 360 -44.80 27.27 5.50
C GLY A 360 -43.57 28.16 5.36
N ARG A 361 -42.38 27.56 5.17
CA ARG A 361 -41.13 28.29 4.93
C ARG A 361 -40.90 28.47 3.43
N TRP A 362 -40.23 29.54 3.06
CA TRP A 362 -39.74 29.73 1.70
C TRP A 362 -38.38 29.08 1.56
N LEU A 363 -38.15 28.39 0.43
CA LEU A 363 -36.80 27.97 0.05
C LEU A 363 -35.91 29.21 0.00
N ARG A 364 -34.69 29.08 0.52
CA ARG A 364 -33.71 30.15 0.43
C ARG A 364 -33.23 30.30 -1.00
N ASP A 365 -32.61 31.44 -1.28
CA ASP A 365 -32.02 31.72 -2.59
C ASP A 365 -31.02 30.61 -2.97
N THR A 366 -30.96 30.25 -4.25
CA THR A 366 -30.02 29.23 -4.76
C THR A 366 -28.55 29.59 -4.56
N SER A 367 -28.24 30.85 -4.27
CA SER A 367 -26.91 31.35 -3.91
C SER A 367 -26.67 31.42 -2.40
N ASP A 368 -27.65 31.06 -1.56
CA ASP A 368 -27.52 31.04 -0.11
C ASP A 368 -26.50 29.98 0.33
N PRO A 369 -25.45 30.36 1.08
CA PRO A 369 -24.40 29.45 1.54
C PRO A 369 -24.93 28.26 2.34
N GLU A 370 -25.88 28.49 3.24
CA GLU A 370 -26.44 27.44 4.08
C GLU A 370 -27.31 26.47 3.25
N GLU A 371 -28.11 26.98 2.32
CA GLU A 371 -28.87 26.19 1.34
C GLU A 371 -27.96 25.25 0.54
N LEU A 372 -26.85 25.77 0.01
CA LEU A 372 -25.88 24.99 -0.76
C LEU A 372 -25.21 23.90 0.09
N VAL A 373 -24.85 24.21 1.35
CA VAL A 373 -24.30 23.22 2.29
C VAL A 373 -25.31 22.10 2.58
N GLU A 374 -26.58 22.43 2.78
CA GLU A 374 -27.63 21.42 2.99
C GLU A 374 -27.80 20.51 1.78
N ILE A 375 -27.86 21.07 0.56
CA ILE A 375 -27.96 20.29 -0.68
C ILE A 375 -26.80 19.28 -0.80
N VAL A 376 -25.56 19.72 -0.52
CA VAL A 376 -24.40 18.82 -0.58
C VAL A 376 -24.52 17.71 0.47
N ARG A 377 -24.98 18.01 1.70
CA ARG A 377 -25.18 16.99 2.74
C ARG A 377 -26.23 15.96 2.35
N GLU A 378 -27.31 16.37 1.71
CA GLU A 378 -28.34 15.45 1.19
C GLU A 378 -27.79 14.53 0.08
N GLN A 379 -26.95 15.08 -0.81
CA GLN A 379 -26.27 14.29 -1.83
C GLN A 379 -25.32 13.26 -1.21
N VAL A 380 -24.56 13.63 -0.17
CA VAL A 380 -23.69 12.71 0.58
C VAL A 380 -24.50 11.57 1.19
N ALA A 381 -25.61 11.87 1.86
CA ALA A 381 -26.47 10.83 2.43
C ALA A 381 -27.03 9.87 1.37
N ALA A 382 -27.36 10.37 0.17
CA ALA A 382 -27.77 9.54 -0.96
C ALA A 382 -26.64 8.64 -1.48
N TYR A 383 -25.41 9.14 -1.55
CA TYR A 383 -24.24 8.33 -1.90
C TYR A 383 -23.94 7.26 -0.85
N ASP A 384 -24.03 7.61 0.44
CA ASP A 384 -23.83 6.67 1.55
C ASP A 384 -24.87 5.55 1.53
N GLN A 385 -26.14 5.87 1.24
CA GLN A 385 -27.17 4.86 1.04
C GLN A 385 -26.86 3.97 -0.18
N THR A 386 -26.44 4.56 -1.31
CA THR A 386 -26.11 3.79 -2.52
C THR A 386 -24.93 2.85 -2.27
N ARG A 387 -23.89 3.33 -1.58
CA ARG A 387 -22.76 2.52 -1.14
C ARG A 387 -23.21 1.36 -0.26
N ALA A 388 -24.06 1.64 0.74
CA ALA A 388 -24.58 0.62 1.62
C ALA A 388 -25.33 -0.47 0.85
N GLU A 389 -26.15 -0.10 -0.15
CA GLU A 389 -26.84 -1.06 -1.02
C GLU A 389 -25.87 -1.89 -1.87
N LEU A 390 -24.85 -1.27 -2.47
CA LEU A 390 -23.89 -1.99 -3.34
C LEU A 390 -22.99 -2.93 -2.54
N ARG A 391 -22.62 -2.52 -1.32
CA ARG A 391 -21.66 -3.23 -0.47
C ARG A 391 -22.35 -4.09 0.60
N ALA A 392 -23.68 -4.05 0.70
CA ALA A 392 -24.47 -4.96 1.52
C ALA A 392 -24.31 -6.38 0.99
N GLY A 393 -23.52 -7.19 1.70
CA GLY A 393 -23.18 -8.57 1.34
C GLY A 393 -21.70 -8.80 1.04
N THR A 394 -20.90 -7.75 0.80
CA THR A 394 -19.44 -7.85 0.54
C THR A 394 -18.61 -7.47 1.79
N SER A 395 -19.01 -7.99 2.95
CA SER A 395 -18.49 -7.65 4.28
C SER A 395 -19.11 -6.36 4.83
N ALA A 396 -20.13 -6.50 5.69
CA ALA A 396 -20.46 -5.45 6.64
C ALA A 396 -19.17 -5.09 7.37
N ALA A 397 -18.83 -3.80 7.46
CA ALA A 397 -17.56 -3.31 8.00
C ALA A 397 -17.37 -3.84 9.43
N ALA A 398 -16.76 -5.02 9.56
CA ALA A 398 -16.30 -5.52 10.83
C ALA A 398 -15.34 -4.45 11.38
N PRO A 399 -15.38 -4.17 12.70
CA PRO A 399 -14.48 -3.20 13.28
C PRO A 399 -13.05 -3.56 12.87
N LEU A 400 -12.38 -2.62 12.21
CA LEU A 400 -11.00 -2.78 11.79
C LEU A 400 -10.19 -3.04 13.07
N ARG A 401 -9.47 -4.16 13.08
CA ARG A 401 -8.52 -4.52 14.14
C ARG A 401 -7.19 -3.80 13.90
N ASP A 402 -6.12 -4.25 14.53
CA ASP A 402 -4.77 -3.78 14.25
C ASP A 402 -4.43 -3.92 12.74
N GLU A 403 -3.52 -3.08 12.24
CA GLU A 403 -3.08 -3.17 10.84
C GLU A 403 -2.42 -4.53 10.54
N PRO A 404 -2.63 -5.12 9.34
CA PRO A 404 -2.09 -6.44 9.02
C PRO A 404 -0.57 -6.57 9.19
N TRP A 405 0.18 -5.50 8.93
CA TRP A 405 1.63 -5.50 9.15
C TRP A 405 2.01 -5.43 10.64
N ILE A 406 1.15 -4.88 11.50
CA ILE A 406 1.33 -4.93 12.97
C ILE A 406 1.01 -6.33 13.48
N GLU A 407 -0.05 -6.95 12.97
CA GLU A 407 -0.36 -8.35 13.27
C GLU A 407 0.75 -9.29 12.78
N SER A 408 1.42 -9.00 11.65
CA SER A 408 2.56 -9.79 11.20
C SER A 408 3.76 -9.70 12.15
N ILE A 409 4.05 -8.52 12.70
CA ILE A 409 5.07 -8.34 13.75
C ILE A 409 4.69 -9.16 14.98
N ARG A 410 3.43 -9.08 15.43
CA ARG A 410 2.93 -9.84 16.58
C ARG A 410 3.09 -11.34 16.37
N ALA A 411 2.65 -11.85 15.22
CA ALA A 411 2.79 -13.25 14.87
C ALA A 411 4.26 -13.70 14.85
N ALA A 412 5.16 -12.90 14.26
CA ALA A 412 6.59 -13.20 14.24
C ALA A 412 7.21 -13.26 15.65
N MET A 413 6.77 -12.37 16.56
CA MET A 413 7.22 -12.38 17.95
C MET A 413 6.66 -13.59 18.72
N GLU A 414 5.41 -14.00 18.48
CA GLU A 414 4.75 -15.12 19.16
C GLU A 414 5.26 -16.50 18.71
N MET A 415 5.58 -16.69 17.42
CA MET A 415 6.03 -17.98 16.85
C MET A 415 7.47 -18.38 17.18
N SER A 416 8.20 -17.50 17.86
CA SER A 416 9.62 -17.67 18.08
C SER A 416 9.93 -18.58 19.29
N GLU A 417 9.60 -19.87 19.16
CA GLU A 417 9.98 -20.91 20.12
C GLU A 417 11.52 -21.00 20.16
N GLY A 418 12.12 -20.56 21.28
CA GLY A 418 13.57 -20.51 21.50
C GLY A 418 14.25 -19.14 21.28
N ARG A 419 13.71 -18.28 20.41
CA ARG A 419 14.23 -16.91 20.15
C ARG A 419 13.17 -15.85 20.45
N ARG A 420 12.86 -15.56 21.71
CA ARG A 420 11.83 -14.56 22.05
C ARG A 420 12.23 -13.16 21.59
N PHE A 421 11.81 -12.77 20.38
CA PHE A 421 11.89 -11.39 19.94
C PHE A 421 11.13 -10.51 20.94
N ARG A 422 11.82 -9.52 21.51
CA ARG A 422 11.24 -8.59 22.50
C ARG A 422 11.02 -7.20 21.93
N VAL A 423 11.79 -6.86 20.90
CA VAL A 423 11.76 -5.57 20.23
C VAL A 423 11.87 -5.78 18.73
N TRP A 424 11.46 -4.80 17.95
CA TRP A 424 11.58 -4.79 16.50
C TRP A 424 12.17 -3.47 16.03
N GLY A 425 12.77 -3.45 14.85
CA GLY A 425 13.30 -2.22 14.25
C GLY A 425 14.60 -2.45 13.50
N PHE A 426 15.58 -1.58 13.74
CA PHE A 426 16.82 -1.54 12.96
C PHE A 426 18.08 -1.65 13.82
N VAL A 427 19.14 -2.17 13.20
CA VAL A 427 20.53 -1.90 13.60
C VAL A 427 21.02 -0.69 12.80
N GLY A 428 21.68 0.24 13.48
CA GLY A 428 22.27 1.44 12.89
C GLY A 428 23.77 1.49 13.11
N TYR A 429 24.53 1.99 12.14
CA TYR A 429 25.97 2.17 12.23
C TYR A 429 26.33 3.64 12.12
N ARG A 430 27.14 4.16 13.05
CA ARG A 430 27.88 5.42 12.85
C ARG A 430 29.02 5.11 11.90
N VAL A 431 28.96 5.64 10.68
CA VAL A 431 29.99 5.41 9.64
C VAL A 431 30.74 6.69 9.26
N HIS A 432 30.37 7.82 9.87
CA HIS A 432 31.10 9.07 9.76
C HIS A 432 31.62 9.51 11.14
N TYR A 433 32.88 9.94 11.18
CA TYR A 433 33.62 10.18 12.42
C TYR A 433 34.03 11.64 12.59
N GLY A 434 33.70 12.50 11.62
CA GLY A 434 34.04 13.93 11.63
C GLY A 434 33.22 14.78 12.61
N HIS A 435 31.99 14.37 12.96
CA HIS A 435 31.19 15.07 13.98
C HIS A 435 31.70 14.80 15.40
N SER A 436 31.64 15.82 16.24
CA SER A 436 31.87 15.73 17.69
C SER A 436 30.88 14.78 18.38
N ASP A 437 31.18 14.37 19.61
CA ASP A 437 30.28 13.51 20.38
C ASP A 437 29.01 14.29 20.82
N GLU A 438 29.12 15.61 20.99
CA GLU A 438 27.98 16.51 21.21
C GLU A 438 27.05 16.56 19.99
N GLU A 439 27.60 16.75 18.80
CA GLU A 439 26.84 16.72 17.54
C GLU A 439 26.22 15.34 17.29
N TRP A 440 26.95 14.26 17.58
CA TRP A 440 26.43 12.90 17.49
C TRP A 440 25.24 12.68 18.44
N LYS A 441 25.33 13.17 19.69
CA LYS A 441 24.23 13.11 20.64
C LYS A 441 23.02 13.94 20.17
N ALA A 442 23.25 15.16 19.68
CA ALA A 442 22.21 16.02 19.14
C ALA A 442 21.50 15.37 17.94
N PHE A 443 22.26 14.75 17.04
CA PHE A 443 21.73 13.94 15.95
C PHE A 443 20.85 12.80 16.47
N LEU A 444 21.32 12.00 17.43
CA LEU A 444 20.56 10.88 17.96
C LEU A 444 19.23 11.32 18.60
N GLU A 445 19.22 12.45 19.31
CA GLU A 445 18.01 13.03 19.89
C GLU A 445 17.03 13.50 18.81
N ALA A 446 17.52 14.24 17.81
CA ALA A 446 16.72 14.72 16.69
C ALA A 446 16.15 13.57 15.85
N PHE A 447 17.01 12.60 15.49
CA PHE A 447 16.64 11.37 14.78
C PHE A 447 15.57 10.61 15.54
N LYS A 448 15.77 10.34 16.84
CA LYS A 448 14.81 9.60 17.66
C LYS A 448 13.46 10.32 17.69
N ARG A 449 13.42 11.64 17.84
CA ARG A 449 12.18 12.42 17.83
C ARG A 449 11.44 12.30 16.51
N ASP A 450 12.15 12.38 15.38
CA ASP A 450 11.56 12.28 14.04
C ASP A 450 11.03 10.87 13.77
N VAL A 451 11.86 9.84 13.91
CA VAL A 451 11.48 8.46 13.58
C VAL A 451 10.50 7.84 14.57
N THR A 452 10.27 8.47 15.74
CA THR A 452 9.20 8.05 16.66
C THR A 452 7.92 8.86 16.46
N ASN A 453 7.89 9.81 15.52
CA ASN A 453 6.69 10.56 15.16
C ASN A 453 5.84 9.81 14.12
N TRP A 454 5.37 8.62 14.48
CA TRP A 454 4.43 7.83 13.69
C TRP A 454 3.35 7.20 14.57
N GLY A 455 2.34 6.60 13.95
CA GLY A 455 1.29 5.84 14.63
C GLY A 455 -0.04 6.58 14.77
N GLU A 456 -0.12 7.85 14.37
CA GLU A 456 -1.39 8.54 14.25
C GLU A 456 -2.24 7.87 13.16
N GLY A 457 -3.47 7.48 13.50
CA GLY A 457 -4.37 6.81 12.57
C GLY A 457 -3.92 5.41 12.13
N VAL A 458 -3.01 4.78 12.89
CA VAL A 458 -2.53 3.41 12.64
C VAL A 458 -3.06 2.48 13.75
N ASP A 459 -3.97 1.59 13.40
CA ASP A 459 -4.56 0.64 14.35
C ASP A 459 -3.50 -0.32 14.89
N GLY A 460 -3.38 -0.43 16.21
CA GLY A 460 -2.36 -1.27 16.87
C GLY A 460 -1.01 -0.59 17.12
N ALA A 461 -0.81 0.65 16.67
CA ALA A 461 0.45 1.37 16.88
C ALA A 461 0.79 1.56 18.36
N ALA A 462 -0.22 1.70 19.23
CA ALA A 462 -0.02 1.80 20.68
C ALA A 462 0.71 0.58 21.27
N TRP A 463 0.50 -0.61 20.71
CA TRP A 463 1.21 -1.83 21.10
C TRP A 463 2.60 -1.91 20.44
N ALA A 464 2.68 -1.60 19.13
CA ALA A 464 3.91 -1.79 18.37
C ALA A 464 4.99 -0.75 18.71
N LYS A 465 4.62 0.52 18.85
CA LYS A 465 5.53 1.66 18.97
C LYS A 465 6.48 1.60 20.19
N PRO A 466 6.05 1.19 21.40
CA PRO A 466 6.97 1.04 22.53
C PRO A 466 8.08 -0.01 22.32
N LEU A 467 7.79 -1.03 21.49
CA LEU A 467 8.69 -2.13 21.15
C LEU A 467 9.65 -1.80 20.00
N CYS A 468 9.42 -0.68 19.31
CA CYS A 468 10.24 -0.18 18.23
C CYS A 468 11.58 0.36 18.76
N LYS A 469 12.72 -0.14 18.24
CA LYS A 469 14.07 0.26 18.65
C LYS A 469 15.02 0.40 17.45
N VAL A 470 15.93 1.36 17.57
CA VAL A 470 17.16 1.42 16.77
C VAL A 470 18.34 1.15 17.68
N ARG A 471 19.20 0.19 17.30
CA ARG A 471 20.45 -0.09 18.02
C ARG A 471 21.63 0.45 17.26
N TRP A 472 22.27 1.47 17.82
CA TRP A 472 23.44 2.10 17.22
C TRP A 472 24.73 1.39 17.61
N LEU A 473 25.57 1.14 16.60
CA LEU A 473 26.93 0.63 16.72
C LEU A 473 27.90 1.69 16.19
N ASP A 474 29.02 1.89 16.87
CA ASP A 474 30.09 2.78 16.39
C ASP A 474 31.02 1.99 15.47
N GLY A 475 31.08 2.35 14.18
CA GLY A 475 31.92 1.67 13.20
C GLY A 475 33.41 1.67 13.57
N ARG A 476 33.90 2.68 14.31
CA ARG A 476 35.29 2.75 14.77
C ARG A 476 35.66 1.56 15.66
N ASN A 477 34.74 1.21 16.56
CA ASN A 477 34.93 0.11 17.51
C ASN A 477 34.86 -1.26 16.82
N LEU A 478 34.32 -1.30 15.61
CA LEU A 478 34.16 -2.51 14.79
C LEU A 478 35.23 -2.63 13.70
N GLY A 479 36.19 -1.70 13.64
CA GLY A 479 37.23 -1.68 12.60
C GLY A 479 36.70 -1.31 11.21
N ILE A 480 35.54 -0.66 11.12
CA ILE A 480 34.96 -0.18 9.86
C ILE A 480 35.58 1.18 9.52
N ALA A 481 36.18 1.29 8.34
CA ALA A 481 36.75 2.55 7.86
C ALA A 481 35.65 3.62 7.66
N GLU A 482 36.02 4.89 7.76
CA GLU A 482 35.07 6.00 7.58
C GLU A 482 34.44 5.95 6.18
N GLY A 483 33.11 5.98 6.13
CA GLY A 483 32.33 5.90 4.89
C GLY A 483 32.25 4.51 4.26
N ASP A 484 32.85 3.46 4.85
CA ASP A 484 32.87 2.11 4.25
C ASP A 484 31.55 1.35 4.52
N ILE A 485 30.55 1.62 3.68
CA ILE A 485 29.24 0.96 3.73
C ILE A 485 29.33 -0.54 3.40
N GLU A 486 30.28 -0.96 2.55
CA GLU A 486 30.45 -2.36 2.20
C GLU A 486 31.00 -3.19 3.37
N ALA A 487 31.90 -2.63 4.17
CA ALA A 487 32.32 -3.25 5.42
C ALA A 487 31.16 -3.36 6.42
N ALA A 488 30.31 -2.33 6.52
CA ALA A 488 29.12 -2.38 7.36
C ALA A 488 28.11 -3.45 6.89
N LYS A 489 27.93 -3.64 5.58
CA LYS A 489 27.09 -4.73 5.03
C LYS A 489 27.59 -6.12 5.43
N ARG A 490 28.90 -6.36 5.27
CA ARG A 490 29.53 -7.63 5.67
C ARG A 490 29.40 -7.88 7.17
N HIS A 491 29.64 -6.86 7.99
CA HIS A 491 29.47 -6.97 9.44
C HIS A 491 28.00 -7.24 9.81
N TYR A 492 27.04 -6.55 9.20
CA TYR A 492 25.63 -6.75 9.50
C TYR A 492 25.13 -8.16 9.14
N ALA A 493 25.60 -8.73 8.03
CA ALA A 493 25.24 -10.10 7.61
C ALA A 493 25.56 -11.15 8.69
N THR A 494 26.67 -10.96 9.42
CA THR A 494 27.07 -11.85 10.52
C THR A 494 26.43 -11.44 11.85
N TYR A 495 26.45 -10.15 12.20
CA TYR A 495 25.90 -9.61 13.45
C TYR A 495 24.40 -9.89 13.62
N ARG A 496 23.60 -9.86 12.55
CA ARG A 496 22.16 -10.16 12.65
C ARG A 496 21.87 -11.61 13.07
N LEU A 497 22.82 -12.52 12.88
CA LEU A 497 22.69 -13.93 13.27
C LEU A 497 23.23 -14.22 14.67
N SER A 498 23.94 -13.26 15.28
CA SER A 498 24.59 -13.40 16.57
C SER A 498 23.60 -13.34 17.75
N SER A 499 24.04 -13.78 18.93
CA SER A 499 23.22 -13.79 20.15
C SER A 499 22.76 -12.40 20.60
N GLU A 500 23.53 -11.37 20.26
CA GLU A 500 23.21 -9.96 20.55
C GLU A 500 21.92 -9.53 19.82
N CYS A 501 21.63 -10.12 18.66
CA CYS A 501 20.44 -9.86 17.87
C CYS A 501 19.27 -10.81 18.15
N ASP A 502 19.42 -11.83 19.01
CA ASP A 502 18.38 -12.86 19.25
C ASP A 502 17.03 -12.30 19.73
N HIS A 503 17.02 -11.10 20.30
CA HIS A 503 15.82 -10.44 20.83
C HIS A 503 15.31 -9.29 19.96
N LEU A 504 15.94 -9.04 18.80
CA LEU A 504 15.57 -8.00 17.84
C LEU A 504 15.00 -8.63 16.57
N LEU A 505 13.73 -8.35 16.29
CA LEU A 505 13.15 -8.60 14.97
C LEU A 505 13.63 -7.50 14.01
N THR A 506 14.60 -7.84 13.15
CA THR A 506 15.19 -6.94 12.16
C THR A 506 14.91 -7.40 10.73
N THR A 507 15.23 -6.57 9.74
CA THR A 507 15.07 -6.89 8.31
C THR A 507 16.43 -7.18 7.65
N ALA A 508 16.44 -7.47 6.34
CA ALA A 508 17.70 -7.58 5.57
C ALA A 508 18.44 -6.23 5.42
N SER A 509 17.79 -5.13 5.79
CA SER A 509 18.31 -3.77 5.68
C SER A 509 18.68 -3.20 7.06
N PHE A 510 19.69 -2.34 7.10
CA PHE A 510 20.17 -1.64 8.28
C PHE A 510 20.35 -0.14 7.99
N LEU A 511 20.58 0.66 9.04
CA LEU A 511 20.77 2.11 8.92
C LEU A 511 22.26 2.47 8.99
N ALA A 512 22.67 3.49 8.24
CA ALA A 512 24.00 4.06 8.28
C ALA A 512 23.89 5.57 8.49
N ALA A 513 24.49 6.08 9.56
CA ALA A 513 24.65 7.51 9.77
C ALA A 513 25.93 7.98 9.06
N ASP A 514 25.79 8.25 7.77
CA ASP A 514 26.78 8.94 6.95
C ASP A 514 26.72 10.46 7.18
N LYS A 515 27.71 11.20 6.65
CA LYS A 515 27.76 12.66 6.82
C LYS A 515 26.45 13.35 6.37
N PRO A 516 25.93 13.11 5.17
CA PRO A 516 24.65 13.70 4.74
C PRO A 516 23.47 13.40 5.66
N SER A 517 23.39 12.19 6.22
CA SER A 517 22.31 11.84 7.15
C SER A 517 22.42 12.67 8.43
N ILE A 518 23.60 12.73 9.04
CA ILE A 518 23.82 13.48 10.28
C ILE A 518 23.54 14.97 10.05
N ASP A 519 24.14 15.54 9.01
CA ASP A 519 23.95 16.95 8.64
C ASP A 519 22.46 17.27 8.38
N SER A 520 21.69 16.34 7.80
CA SER A 520 20.26 16.59 7.53
C SER A 520 19.41 16.79 8.79
N TYR A 521 19.85 16.29 9.95
CA TYR A 521 19.16 16.48 11.23
C TYR A 521 19.72 17.65 12.05
N LEU A 522 21.02 17.94 11.91
CA LEU A 522 21.67 19.07 12.58
C LEU A 522 21.30 20.39 11.90
N ASP A 523 21.28 20.39 10.57
CA ASP A 523 20.99 21.54 9.72
C ASP A 523 19.80 21.23 8.79
N PRO A 524 18.57 21.09 9.32
CA PRO A 524 17.40 20.76 8.52
C PRO A 524 17.05 21.90 7.56
N VAL A 525 16.69 21.54 6.32
CA VAL A 525 16.20 22.49 5.32
C VAL A 525 14.84 23.01 5.78
N LYS A 526 14.67 24.35 5.83
CA LYS A 526 13.35 24.93 6.15
C LYS A 526 12.46 24.85 4.91
N GLU A 527 11.19 24.50 5.09
CA GLU A 527 10.24 24.38 3.96
C GLU A 527 10.11 25.71 3.19
N ASP A 528 10.18 26.85 3.87
CA ASP A 528 10.11 28.18 3.27
C ASP A 528 11.30 28.49 2.35
N ASP A 529 12.44 27.81 2.53
CA ASP A 529 13.65 28.03 1.71
C ASP A 529 13.52 27.38 0.32
N GLN A 530 12.58 26.45 0.13
CA GLN A 530 12.31 25.79 -1.15
C GLN A 530 10.80 25.74 -1.46
N PRO A 531 10.15 26.89 -1.71
CA PRO A 531 8.70 26.99 -1.87
C PRO A 531 8.17 26.23 -3.09
N LEU A 532 9.06 25.89 -4.03
CA LEU A 532 8.72 25.06 -5.17
C LEU A 532 8.42 23.63 -4.74
N ILE A 533 9.15 23.06 -3.77
CA ILE A 533 9.00 21.64 -3.40
C ILE A 533 7.78 21.48 -2.48
N PRO A 534 6.89 20.50 -2.75
CA PRO A 534 5.76 20.18 -1.89
C PRO A 534 6.16 20.02 -0.41
N ALA A 535 5.35 20.60 0.48
CA ALA A 535 5.49 20.42 1.92
C ALA A 535 5.58 18.93 2.28
N GLY A 536 6.40 18.61 3.29
CA GLY A 536 6.67 17.25 3.75
C GLY A 536 7.76 16.49 2.97
N ASP A 537 8.22 16.93 1.81
CA ASP A 537 9.21 16.17 1.01
C ASP A 537 10.67 16.52 1.34
N MET A 538 10.91 17.62 2.06
CA MET A 538 12.27 18.13 2.35
C MET A 538 12.80 17.82 3.74
N GLY A 539 12.18 16.90 4.48
CA GLY A 539 12.60 16.54 5.84
C GLY A 539 13.96 15.86 5.92
N SER A 540 14.38 15.57 7.16
CA SER A 540 15.62 14.87 7.48
C SER A 540 15.56 13.39 7.08
N PHE A 541 16.70 12.80 6.75
CA PHE A 541 16.76 11.44 6.20
C PHE A 541 17.91 10.63 6.81
N ILE A 542 17.84 9.31 6.64
CA ILE A 542 18.90 8.38 7.02
C ILE A 542 19.26 7.48 5.83
N LEU A 543 20.54 7.15 5.66
CA LEU A 543 20.98 6.16 4.69
C LEU A 543 20.58 4.76 5.18
N THR A 544 19.96 3.99 4.29
CA THR A 544 19.66 2.58 4.50
C THR A 544 20.49 1.76 3.53
N ALA A 545 20.94 0.58 3.98
CA ALA A 545 21.72 -0.33 3.17
C ALA A 545 21.24 -1.77 3.38
N ARG A 546 21.21 -2.55 2.31
CA ARG A 546 20.87 -3.98 2.33
C ARG A 546 22.15 -4.83 2.38
N ALA A 547 22.17 -5.85 3.24
CA ALA A 547 23.24 -6.86 3.18
C ALA A 547 23.09 -7.72 1.91
N HIS A 548 24.22 -8.07 1.29
CA HIS A 548 24.21 -8.92 0.09
C HIS A 548 23.61 -10.29 0.40
N ILE A 549 22.85 -10.85 -0.54
CA ILE A 549 22.24 -12.18 -0.39
C ILE A 549 23.34 -13.23 -0.20
N ASP A 550 24.42 -13.14 -0.98
CA ASP A 550 25.56 -14.04 -0.87
C ASP A 550 26.18 -13.99 0.54
N ASP A 551 26.38 -12.79 1.12
CA ASP A 551 26.91 -12.64 2.48
C ASP A 551 25.94 -13.22 3.54
N ILE A 552 24.63 -13.15 3.29
CA ILE A 552 23.60 -13.75 4.16
C ILE A 552 23.62 -15.28 4.05
N GLU A 553 23.70 -15.82 2.85
CA GLU A 553 23.76 -17.26 2.59
C GLU A 553 25.04 -17.85 3.19
N ASP A 554 26.19 -17.22 2.96
CA ASP A 554 27.47 -17.62 3.55
C ASP A 554 27.42 -17.62 5.08
N ALA A 555 26.82 -16.60 5.69
CA ALA A 555 26.68 -16.52 7.14
C ALA A 555 25.73 -17.60 7.69
N ASN A 556 24.67 -17.94 6.97
CA ASN A 556 23.76 -19.02 7.33
C ASN A 556 24.42 -20.40 7.19
N ASP A 557 25.16 -20.63 6.11
CA ASP A 557 25.89 -21.87 5.86
C ASP A 557 26.96 -22.09 6.92
N ALA A 558 27.74 -21.05 7.25
CA ALA A 558 28.71 -21.10 8.34
C ALA A 558 28.06 -21.47 9.68
N ARG A 559 26.90 -20.87 9.99
CA ARG A 559 26.12 -21.22 11.20
C ARG A 559 25.61 -22.65 11.18
N ALA A 560 25.25 -23.18 10.01
CA ALA A 560 24.80 -24.55 9.81
C ALA A 560 25.95 -25.57 9.73
N GLY A 561 27.21 -25.14 9.88
CA GLY A 561 28.39 -26.00 9.75
C GLY A 561 28.67 -26.46 8.32
N ARG A 562 28.10 -25.79 7.31
CA ARG A 562 28.33 -26.05 5.89
C ARG A 562 29.52 -25.22 5.42
N GLY A 563 30.43 -25.83 4.67
CA GLY A 563 31.60 -25.14 4.11
C GLY A 563 31.19 -24.07 3.10
N PRO A 564 32.03 -23.04 2.88
CA PRO A 564 31.71 -21.92 1.99
C PRO A 564 31.52 -22.41 0.55
N GLN A 565 30.40 -22.02 -0.09
CA GLN A 565 30.20 -22.25 -1.52
C GLN A 565 30.66 -21.02 -2.33
N PRO A 566 31.50 -21.19 -3.37
CA PRO A 566 31.87 -20.08 -4.24
C PRO A 566 30.68 -19.71 -5.14
N ARG A 567 29.84 -18.77 -4.68
CA ARG A 567 28.61 -18.36 -5.37
C ARG A 567 28.50 -16.87 -5.69
N ARG A 568 29.58 -16.08 -5.53
CA ARG A 568 29.53 -14.65 -5.87
C ARG A 568 29.09 -14.44 -7.31
N ARG A 569 27.82 -14.07 -7.49
CA ARG A 569 27.30 -13.71 -8.81
C ARG A 569 27.88 -12.34 -9.17
N PRO A 570 28.39 -12.16 -10.39
CA PRO A 570 28.77 -10.84 -10.86
C PRO A 570 27.57 -9.90 -10.74
N VAL A 571 27.71 -8.80 -10.02
CA VAL A 571 26.71 -7.74 -9.98
C VAL A 571 26.64 -7.15 -11.39
N PRO A 572 25.48 -7.17 -12.07
CA PRO A 572 25.35 -6.60 -13.41
C PRO A 572 25.74 -5.12 -13.41
N ALA A 573 26.43 -4.67 -14.46
CA ALA A 573 26.77 -3.25 -14.61
C ALA A 573 25.49 -2.40 -14.61
N GLY A 574 25.40 -1.41 -13.71
CA GLY A 574 24.21 -0.55 -13.53
C GLY A 574 23.17 -1.06 -12.53
N ALA A 575 23.42 -2.19 -11.85
CA ALA A 575 22.62 -2.59 -10.69
C ALA A 575 22.83 -1.61 -9.53
N SER A 576 21.76 -1.37 -8.76
CA SER A 576 21.83 -0.53 -7.55
C SER A 576 22.86 -1.13 -6.58
N ASP A 577 23.58 -0.25 -5.90
CA ASP A 577 24.50 -0.63 -4.82
C ASP A 577 23.75 -1.11 -3.56
N GLY A 578 22.43 -1.28 -3.60
CA GLY A 578 21.63 -1.71 -2.46
C GLY A 578 21.54 -0.66 -1.35
N THR A 579 21.80 0.61 -1.65
CA THR A 579 21.64 1.73 -0.72
C THR A 579 20.50 2.67 -1.13
N LEU A 580 19.88 3.31 -0.13
CA LEU A 580 18.77 4.23 -0.32
C LEU A 580 18.67 5.20 0.85
N ARG A 581 18.54 6.50 0.59
CA ARG A 581 18.16 7.46 1.63
C ARG A 581 16.66 7.42 1.86
N VAL A 582 16.26 7.27 3.11
CA VAL A 582 14.86 7.18 3.52
C VAL A 582 14.54 8.34 4.46
N LEU A 583 13.44 9.04 4.19
CA LEU A 583 12.93 10.10 5.05
C LEU A 583 12.62 9.53 6.44
N GLY A 584 13.04 10.21 7.52
CA GLY A 584 12.85 9.70 8.88
C GLY A 584 11.37 9.46 9.22
N SER A 585 10.49 10.32 8.70
CA SER A 585 9.04 10.25 8.91
C SER A 585 8.33 9.08 8.21
N VAL A 586 8.99 8.32 7.34
CA VAL A 586 8.42 7.12 6.69
C VAL A 586 9.20 5.85 7.06
N LEU A 587 10.14 5.96 8.00
CA LEU A 587 11.07 4.88 8.28
C LEU A 587 10.38 3.65 8.89
N PHE A 588 9.43 3.85 9.81
CA PHE A 588 8.83 2.77 10.60
C PHE A 588 7.40 2.39 10.24
N ASP A 589 6.61 3.32 9.70
CA ASP A 589 5.22 3.09 9.28
C ASP A 589 5.08 2.84 7.77
N ASP A 590 6.20 2.81 7.04
CA ASP A 590 6.24 2.54 5.61
C ASP A 590 7.43 1.67 5.19
N PHE A 591 8.65 2.19 5.28
CA PHE A 591 9.84 1.48 4.78
C PHE A 591 10.08 0.16 5.52
N TRP A 592 10.08 0.16 6.86
CA TRP A 592 10.31 -1.06 7.65
C TRP A 592 9.26 -2.15 7.34
N PRO A 593 7.94 -1.89 7.34
CA PRO A 593 6.95 -2.92 7.00
C PRO A 593 7.12 -3.47 5.59
N LEU A 594 7.43 -2.62 4.59
CA LEU A 594 7.72 -3.08 3.22
C LEU A 594 8.93 -4.03 3.15
N GLN A 595 9.97 -3.75 3.95
CA GLN A 595 11.16 -4.61 4.05
C GLN A 595 10.87 -5.90 4.83
N HIS A 596 10.14 -5.81 5.94
CA HIS A 596 9.80 -6.96 6.79
C HIS A 596 8.98 -8.00 6.02
N ARG A 597 8.06 -7.53 5.17
CA ARG A 597 7.20 -8.37 4.35
C ARG A 597 7.83 -8.81 3.03
N ASN A 598 9.04 -8.35 2.72
CA ASN A 598 9.69 -8.53 1.42
C ASN A 598 8.80 -8.07 0.25
N SER A 599 7.98 -7.04 0.46
CA SER A 599 7.02 -6.55 -0.53
C SER A 599 7.72 -5.80 -1.65
N LEU A 600 8.68 -4.94 -1.29
CA LEU A 600 9.44 -4.12 -2.22
C LEU A 600 10.91 -4.12 -1.83
N SER A 601 11.78 -4.33 -2.82
CA SER A 601 13.22 -4.30 -2.59
C SER A 601 13.75 -2.87 -2.44
N VAL A 602 14.92 -2.72 -1.81
CA VAL A 602 15.58 -1.41 -1.66
C VAL A 602 15.86 -0.80 -3.03
N GLU A 603 16.22 -1.61 -4.00
CA GLU A 603 16.52 -1.20 -5.38
C GLU A 603 15.27 -0.63 -6.07
N THR A 604 14.10 -1.26 -5.89
CA THR A 604 12.83 -0.74 -6.42
C THR A 604 12.46 0.58 -5.77
N LEU A 605 12.65 0.72 -4.45
CA LEU A 605 12.39 1.98 -3.74
C LEU A 605 13.40 3.08 -4.12
N ALA A 606 14.66 2.74 -4.40
CA ALA A 606 15.66 3.68 -4.89
C ALA A 606 15.29 4.28 -6.25
N ARG A 607 14.66 3.49 -7.14
CA ARG A 607 14.13 4.01 -8.41
C ARG A 607 13.04 5.05 -8.22
N LEU A 608 12.20 4.92 -7.19
CA LEU A 608 11.20 5.94 -6.85
C LEU A 608 11.86 7.22 -6.33
N ALA A 609 12.93 7.09 -5.55
CA ALA A 609 13.70 8.21 -4.99
C ALA A 609 14.53 8.96 -6.05
N GLU A 610 14.88 8.33 -7.18
CA GLU A 610 15.80 8.86 -8.20
C GLU A 610 15.39 10.23 -8.76
N ILE A 611 14.09 10.53 -8.80
CA ILE A 611 13.55 11.80 -9.31
C ILE A 611 13.52 12.89 -8.23
N HIS A 612 13.58 12.51 -6.95
CA HIS A 612 13.58 13.46 -5.84
C HIS A 612 14.86 14.31 -5.86
N PRO A 613 14.81 15.63 -5.60
CA PRO A 613 16.00 16.50 -5.72
C PRO A 613 17.16 16.11 -4.79
N ARG A 614 16.83 15.44 -3.66
CA ARG A 614 17.81 14.90 -2.69
C ARG A 614 18.03 13.38 -2.81
N GLN A 615 17.42 12.73 -3.80
CA GLN A 615 17.42 11.27 -3.98
C GLN A 615 16.95 10.51 -2.72
N VAL A 616 15.84 10.96 -2.14
CA VAL A 616 15.29 10.43 -0.88
C VAL A 616 13.96 9.74 -1.18
N TYR A 617 13.75 8.57 -0.56
CA TYR A 617 12.47 7.91 -0.53
C TYR A 617 11.54 8.59 0.48
N VAL A 618 10.42 9.11 0.00
CA VAL A 618 9.47 9.93 0.77
C VAL A 618 8.07 9.31 0.89
N GLY A 619 7.95 8.01 0.58
CA GLY A 619 6.68 7.27 0.54
C GLY A 619 6.04 7.24 -0.85
N SER A 620 4.71 7.04 -0.89
CA SER A 620 3.93 7.10 -2.13
C SER A 620 3.88 8.53 -2.69
N THR A 621 3.90 8.65 -4.02
CA THR A 621 4.03 9.91 -4.75
C THR A 621 3.04 9.98 -5.91
N VAL A 622 2.67 11.20 -6.31
CA VAL A 622 1.78 11.42 -7.46
C VAL A 622 2.47 12.23 -8.57
N PRO A 623 1.95 12.20 -9.82
CA PRO A 623 2.52 12.96 -10.93
C PRO A 623 2.81 14.43 -10.60
N ALA A 624 1.89 15.15 -9.93
CA ALA A 624 2.10 16.55 -9.59
C ALA A 624 3.34 16.80 -8.72
N GLU A 625 3.65 15.89 -7.78
CA GLU A 625 4.83 16.03 -6.92
C GLU A 625 6.12 15.80 -7.72
N ARG A 626 6.13 14.76 -8.57
CA ARG A 626 7.29 14.39 -9.38
C ARG A 626 7.61 15.44 -10.44
N ASP A 627 6.59 16.02 -11.06
CA ASP A 627 6.78 17.09 -12.05
C ASP A 627 7.47 18.29 -11.42
N VAL A 628 7.05 18.66 -10.21
CA VAL A 628 7.66 19.72 -9.43
C VAL A 628 9.09 19.38 -9.00
N TRP A 629 9.36 18.14 -8.58
CA TRP A 629 10.71 17.68 -8.29
C TRP A 629 11.65 17.72 -9.49
N ARG A 630 11.18 17.36 -10.68
CA ARG A 630 11.98 17.45 -11.91
C ARG A 630 12.36 18.90 -12.21
N VAL A 631 11.42 19.83 -12.04
CA VAL A 631 11.71 21.26 -12.19
C VAL A 631 12.76 21.67 -11.16
N ALA A 632 12.55 21.37 -9.87
CA ALA A 632 13.51 21.71 -8.82
C ALA A 632 14.92 21.11 -9.08
N GLY A 633 15.00 19.84 -9.47
CA GLY A 633 16.26 19.16 -9.79
C GLY A 633 16.97 19.77 -11.01
N THR A 634 16.22 20.15 -12.04
CA THR A 634 16.80 20.83 -13.23
C THR A 634 17.37 22.20 -12.85
N TRP A 635 16.71 22.93 -11.95
CA TRP A 635 17.20 24.21 -11.44
C TRP A 635 18.45 24.03 -10.59
N ALA A 636 18.49 23.03 -9.71
CA ALA A 636 19.68 22.70 -8.92
C ALA A 636 20.88 22.35 -9.82
N PHE A 637 20.67 21.55 -10.87
CA PHE A 637 21.71 21.20 -11.84
C PHE A 637 22.17 22.41 -12.67
N THR A 638 21.24 23.29 -13.05
CA THR A 638 21.55 24.52 -13.79
C THR A 638 22.34 25.52 -12.93
N MET A 639 21.98 25.67 -11.65
CA MET A 639 22.71 26.47 -10.65
C MET A 639 24.12 25.91 -10.42
N LEU A 640 24.26 24.59 -10.26
CA LEU A 640 25.57 23.92 -10.10
C LEU A 640 26.46 24.14 -11.33
N ASN A 641 25.94 23.94 -12.54
CA ASN A 641 26.68 24.21 -13.78
C ASN A 641 27.01 25.70 -13.96
N GLY A 642 26.12 26.60 -13.53
CA GLY A 642 26.36 28.05 -13.52
C GLY A 642 27.47 28.43 -12.53
N PHE A 643 27.48 27.79 -11.35
CA PHE A 643 28.50 27.99 -10.32
C PHE A 643 29.86 27.41 -10.74
N GLU A 644 29.92 26.25 -11.37
CA GLU A 644 31.15 25.70 -11.95
C GLU A 644 31.68 26.58 -13.10
N LYS A 645 30.79 27.12 -13.95
CA LYS A 645 31.15 28.13 -14.97
C LYS A 645 31.65 29.44 -14.36
N TRP A 646 31.11 29.85 -13.21
CA TRP A 646 31.60 31.03 -12.49
C TRP A 646 32.96 30.75 -11.85
N ARG A 647 33.15 29.59 -11.20
CA ARG A 647 34.41 29.18 -10.56
C ARG A 647 35.55 29.07 -11.58
N THR A 648 35.26 28.55 -12.76
CA THR A 648 36.23 28.48 -13.89
C THR A 648 36.53 29.83 -14.50
N ARG A 649 35.60 30.80 -14.51
CA ARG A 649 35.84 32.18 -14.96
C ARG A 649 36.58 33.04 -13.93
N SER A 650 36.34 32.81 -12.65
CA SER A 650 36.93 33.56 -11.53
C SER A 650 38.32 33.03 -11.14
N GLY A 651 38.64 31.76 -11.44
CA GLY A 651 39.97 31.18 -11.24
C GLY A 651 41.03 31.59 -12.27
N GLY A 652 40.67 32.42 -13.26
CA GLY A 652 41.58 32.97 -14.28
C GLY A 652 42.15 34.36 -13.95
N ARG A 653 41.97 34.85 -12.72
CA ARG A 653 42.60 36.10 -12.24
C ARG A 653 43.22 35.88 -10.86
N HIS A 654 44.41 35.30 -10.85
CA HIS A 654 45.41 35.56 -9.83
C HIS A 654 46.75 35.78 -10.51
#